data_AF-A0A812V129-F1
#
_entry.id   AF-A0A812V129-F1
#
_cell.length_a   1.000
_cell.length_b   1.000
_cell.length_c   1.000
_cell.angle_alpha   90.00
_cell.angle_beta   90.00
_cell.angle_gamma   90.00
#
_symmetry.space_group_name_H-M   'P 1'
#
loop_
_entity.id
_entity.type
_entity.pdbx_description
1 polymer ?
#
loop_
_entity_poly.entity_id
_entity_poly.type
_entity_poly.pdbx_seq_one_letter_code
_entity_poly.pdbx_strand_id
1 'polypeptide(L)'
;MRFWQWLVALPGVLAQTHTGEVQFLPRQVDAVESRDFVYLGQYANYDYIGLVRVNGTNGTLTATLTQLPGTTAVEGVDFDFYQNSVTWQDGDWEPKAILFIVYDNQIAGPVKVVNIGIDTVPINATSGDATFQAIIRDNNDGGTISITPLVVPLDEKFGHDECIMWAERQGHAFSGRTELFVETVTCDAIQPRYRAETGRDFWALPQAPEQGIVWEDGESDRKCVVRNLAFQTAVDLNGRSRSPENVSLFVLLNPDAEPEAEERICINATLSANSTAILQPASQQTSIAIVDVDLSAELKLNCTRGLACVLDVSALPFVGNDSGFVQDAGDSPEQDQQCLSTCDPNNSSGVVFFRTDGDAKTTSIDVGYALRDWKPGEKLICKCNSLQSRVSEGATSLLAKMQLHGPYLSNTAACAQSWPTCNVADLLGLGFKVGTDHLRVMKSCSNAASTPHELAVGSHAIYGTDGQYRMESFELMRPTRVGFYNMCWCRETAERNCSEHGDFSVSAGTFVYVGPNARSWMDPYELGSWNSFQVPEVYGTGLRLGDRAMLLLKCGEEGSADVNVSAEYNEALHVFDFGMLSASDGLLATVYAVCWCQTNHEMGYHCDSAAEFRAEMGKVAFLCPRREVDRDRDGVCDLCPLMFQTAGGWDSMECVIDGNLFLLTCLLFIVSTLLFLSCTTSLRFSGSRRFGFVQGVPRLIEDISQESGSVLVTVVGYHNLTVFTKTQSIPVKLTGTGHFLLDTQYSKSIALRARPIGSNTLELLDADGNTLNFRADSSMGLLRLSMFRALLHSTILGVKFPLFAQIIVLLSAYGVICGFLNPVPGEVGAFLLLPLIFALGITVIWRFVLRTSSSLTRRLERFSQELKKRNPHPKACKKGPDRAIAVRDVVELYDKFGAFIKDRNMYYIDPNILRRLTKNHKLSYAELVGPQKVQWFVSHWWGTPYYVYCRALQRHAKAVCDTADDVTWGATSYWICTFSNNQYQIKEELGSSHKESSFYLALHSGICRGTCMILDEMAMPLKRSWCLFELLQTISLEATQVGFKGLLFCTENGVLNFGASTVEMSMQIGERLSTLSLEDAEATTEQDKNMITGLVLQEMDSFEKIDKVLREHIGDALGICRDRVDGDFTSLFKKLGTWDYEVSGRRALGSVKQTKEAPDHTSI
;
A
#
# COMPACT_ATOMS: atom_id res chain seq x y z
N MET A 1 -1.67 42.14 61.47
CA MET A 1 -0.78 43.29 61.77
C MET A 1 -1.18 44.43 60.84
N ARG A 2 -1.60 45.57 61.41
CA ARG A 2 -2.01 46.87 60.80
C ARG A 2 -3.16 46.77 59.78
N PHE A 3 -4.45 46.97 60.05
CA PHE A 3 -5.21 47.81 61.01
C PHE A 3 -4.85 49.29 60.98
N TRP A 4 -5.84 50.09 60.55
CA TRP A 4 -6.19 51.47 60.90
C TRP A 4 -6.12 52.52 59.79
N GLN A 5 -7.18 53.34 59.78
CA GLN A 5 -7.44 54.59 59.05
C GLN A 5 -8.03 54.34 57.64
N TRP A 6 -9.35 54.42 57.42
CA TRP A 6 -10.17 55.61 57.62
C TRP A 6 -11.67 55.26 57.68
N LEU A 7 -12.29 55.50 58.82
CA LEU A 7 -13.73 55.69 58.99
C LEU A 7 -13.88 56.82 60.01
N VAL A 8 -14.80 57.75 59.72
CA VAL A 8 -15.35 58.88 60.50
C VAL A 8 -15.07 60.25 59.86
N ALA A 9 -16.12 60.85 59.24
CA ALA A 9 -16.59 62.23 59.52
C ALA A 9 -17.82 62.61 58.66
N LEU A 10 -18.98 62.70 59.33
CA LEU A 10 -20.10 63.67 59.22
C LEU A 10 -20.84 64.00 57.89
N PRO A 11 -22.16 64.31 57.98
CA PRO A 11 -23.08 64.58 56.89
C PRO A 11 -23.24 66.07 56.55
N GLY A 12 -23.63 66.34 55.30
CA GLY A 12 -24.40 67.52 54.89
C GLY A 12 -23.60 68.73 54.42
N VAL A 13 -23.41 68.87 53.09
CA VAL A 13 -23.23 70.17 52.42
C VAL A 13 -23.76 70.06 50.97
N LEU A 14 -24.83 70.82 50.71
CA LEU A 14 -25.24 71.46 49.44
C LEU A 14 -25.27 70.61 48.14
N ALA A 15 -26.49 70.35 47.67
CA ALA A 15 -26.76 70.14 46.26
C ALA A 15 -26.31 71.39 45.47
N GLN A 16 -25.09 71.37 44.94
CA GLN A 16 -24.71 72.26 43.86
C GLN A 16 -25.37 71.73 42.58
N THR A 17 -26.22 72.56 42.00
CA THR A 17 -26.83 72.40 40.70
C THR A 17 -25.72 72.44 39.63
N HIS A 18 -25.11 71.30 39.30
CA HIS A 18 -24.11 71.21 38.24
C HIS A 18 -24.77 70.95 36.88
N THR A 19 -24.35 71.71 35.87
CA THR A 19 -24.82 71.61 34.48
C THR A 19 -24.28 70.39 33.72
N GLY A 20 -23.42 69.58 34.35
CA GLY A 20 -22.77 68.43 33.74
C GLY A 20 -21.50 68.81 32.96
N GLU A 21 -20.65 67.81 32.72
CA GLU A 21 -19.38 67.82 32.00
C GLU A 21 -19.52 66.98 30.73
N VAL A 22 -18.92 67.38 29.61
CA VAL A 22 -18.95 66.58 28.36
C VAL A 22 -17.59 65.95 28.10
N GLN A 23 -17.58 64.69 27.70
CA GLN A 23 -16.38 63.91 27.35
C GLN A 23 -16.59 63.11 26.05
N PHE A 24 -15.48 62.79 25.37
CA PHE A 24 -15.48 61.90 24.20
C PHE A 24 -15.54 60.41 24.59
N LEU A 25 -16.28 59.62 23.80
CA LEU A 25 -16.38 58.17 23.94
C LEU A 25 -16.61 57.51 22.56
N PRO A 26 -15.63 56.81 21.94
CA PRO A 26 -14.24 56.65 22.36
C PRO A 26 -13.39 57.93 22.19
N ARG A 27 -12.19 57.97 22.78
CA ARG A 27 -11.26 59.12 22.68
C ARG A 27 -10.45 59.16 21.38
N GLN A 28 -10.51 58.10 20.57
CA GLN A 28 -9.80 58.01 19.30
C GLN A 28 -10.56 57.13 18.31
N VAL A 29 -10.45 57.46 17.02
CA VAL A 29 -10.97 56.68 15.88
C VAL A 29 -9.88 56.53 14.82
N ASP A 30 -9.83 55.39 14.12
CA ASP A 30 -8.92 55.13 12.99
C ASP A 30 -9.79 54.91 11.74
N ALA A 31 -9.90 55.96 10.92
CA ALA A 31 -10.73 56.02 9.73
C ALA A 31 -9.88 55.82 8.47
N VAL A 32 -10.47 55.22 7.44
CA VAL A 32 -9.79 54.92 6.16
C VAL A 32 -10.47 55.71 5.04
N GLU A 33 -9.67 56.36 4.18
CA GLU A 33 -10.16 56.94 2.93
C GLU A 33 -10.81 55.80 2.10
N SER A 34 -12.09 55.92 1.73
CA SER A 34 -12.84 54.89 1.01
C SER A 34 -14.01 55.51 0.25
N ARG A 35 -14.48 54.83 -0.81
CA ARG A 35 -15.57 55.31 -1.70
C ARG A 35 -16.94 54.73 -1.33
N ASP A 36 -17.28 54.72 -0.06
CA ASP A 36 -18.53 54.09 0.39
C ASP A 36 -19.77 54.85 -0.06
N PHE A 37 -19.71 56.18 -0.17
CA PHE A 37 -20.80 57.03 -0.67
C PHE A 37 -20.29 58.37 -1.22
N VAL A 38 -21.21 59.24 -1.68
CA VAL A 38 -20.89 60.58 -2.18
C VAL A 38 -21.44 61.64 -1.22
N TYR A 39 -20.57 62.50 -0.69
CA TYR A 39 -20.92 63.63 0.17
C TYR A 39 -20.41 64.93 -0.46
N LEU A 40 -21.29 65.94 -0.59
CA LEU A 40 -20.98 67.23 -1.24
C LEU A 40 -20.28 67.11 -2.62
N GLY A 41 -20.56 66.03 -3.37
CA GLY A 41 -20.00 65.78 -4.70
C GLY A 41 -18.64 65.08 -4.72
N GLN A 42 -18.09 64.67 -3.57
CA GLN A 42 -16.85 63.90 -3.45
C GLN A 42 -17.14 62.49 -2.92
N TYR A 43 -16.31 61.51 -3.27
CA TYR A 43 -16.39 60.18 -2.66
C TYR A 43 -15.89 60.24 -1.22
N ALA A 44 -16.60 59.59 -0.31
CA ALA A 44 -16.32 59.64 1.10
C ALA A 44 -16.70 58.34 1.81
N ASN A 45 -16.12 58.18 2.99
CA ASN A 45 -16.49 57.26 4.05
C ASN A 45 -16.96 58.07 5.29
N TYR A 46 -17.60 57.44 6.27
CA TYR A 46 -18.03 58.11 7.48
C TYR A 46 -17.73 57.27 8.73
N ASP A 47 -17.53 57.95 9.85
CA ASP A 47 -17.41 57.39 11.18
C ASP A 47 -18.17 58.26 12.20
N TYR A 48 -18.18 57.87 13.47
CA TYR A 48 -18.93 58.54 14.53
C TYR A 48 -18.01 59.02 15.67
N ILE A 49 -18.18 60.29 16.04
CA ILE A 49 -17.56 60.88 17.23
C ILE A 49 -18.62 60.87 18.34
N GLY A 50 -18.49 59.93 19.27
CA GLY A 50 -19.38 59.84 20.43
C GLY A 50 -19.03 60.84 21.52
N LEU A 51 -20.05 61.48 22.07
CA LEU A 51 -20.00 62.46 23.15
C LEU A 51 -20.95 62.01 24.27
N VAL A 52 -20.46 62.06 25.51
CA VAL A 52 -21.23 61.70 26.71
C VAL A 52 -21.26 62.86 27.69
N ARG A 53 -22.44 63.08 28.29
CA ARG A 53 -22.64 64.04 29.39
C ARG A 53 -22.53 63.29 30.72
N VAL A 54 -21.59 63.70 31.57
CA VAL A 54 -21.31 63.10 32.88
C VAL A 54 -21.43 64.15 33.99
N ASN A 55 -21.54 63.74 35.25
CA ASN A 55 -21.48 64.65 36.41
C ASN A 55 -22.54 65.79 36.49
N GLY A 56 -23.70 65.65 35.82
CA GLY A 56 -24.84 66.56 36.00
C GLY A 56 -25.82 66.56 34.83
N THR A 57 -27.10 66.78 35.10
CA THR A 57 -28.18 66.74 34.09
C THR A 57 -29.03 68.01 34.04
N ASN A 58 -28.76 68.98 34.92
CA ASN A 58 -29.57 70.20 35.02
C ASN A 58 -29.17 71.25 33.97
N GLY A 59 -30.15 71.91 33.36
CA GLY A 59 -29.99 72.90 32.31
C GLY A 59 -29.76 72.28 30.92
N THR A 60 -30.11 73.03 29.89
CA THR A 60 -29.74 72.72 28.50
C THR A 60 -28.24 72.95 28.31
N LEU A 61 -27.56 71.98 27.70
CA LEU A 61 -26.13 72.01 27.42
C LEU A 61 -25.91 71.72 25.94
N THR A 62 -25.23 72.62 25.23
CA THR A 62 -24.77 72.39 23.85
C THR A 62 -23.26 72.21 23.84
N ALA A 63 -22.76 71.15 23.21
CA ALA A 63 -21.35 70.93 22.94
C ALA A 63 -21.07 71.09 21.45
N THR A 64 -20.06 71.89 21.10
CA THR A 64 -19.59 72.15 19.74
C THR A 64 -18.16 71.65 19.59
N LEU A 65 -17.88 70.92 18.51
CA LEU A 65 -16.53 70.45 18.21
C LEU A 65 -15.67 71.60 17.69
N THR A 66 -14.44 71.69 18.18
CA THR A 66 -13.46 72.68 17.74
C THR A 66 -12.15 72.00 17.35
N GLN A 67 -11.59 72.35 16.21
CA GLN A 67 -10.30 71.81 15.77
C GLN A 67 -9.16 72.34 16.66
N LEU A 68 -8.31 71.44 17.14
CA LEU A 68 -7.16 71.76 17.98
C LEU A 68 -5.86 71.88 17.15
N PRO A 69 -4.85 72.61 17.65
CA PRO A 69 -3.51 72.65 17.05
C PRO A 69 -2.90 71.25 16.88
N GLY A 70 -2.12 71.04 15.81
CA GLY A 70 -1.48 69.76 15.51
C GLY A 70 -2.30 68.80 14.64
N THR A 71 -3.46 69.25 14.15
CA THR A 71 -4.22 68.57 13.10
C THR A 71 -3.49 68.70 11.75
N THR A 72 -3.19 67.58 11.10
CA THR A 72 -2.53 67.53 9.79
C THR A 72 -3.50 67.37 8.61
N ALA A 73 -4.74 66.94 8.86
CA ALA A 73 -5.79 66.87 7.86
C ALA A 73 -6.53 68.21 7.70
N VAL A 74 -7.07 68.50 6.53
CA VAL A 74 -7.75 69.75 6.18
C VAL A 74 -9.27 69.52 6.09
N GLU A 75 -10.06 70.23 6.88
CA GLU A 75 -11.54 70.19 6.83
C GLU A 75 -12.04 70.69 5.45
N GLY A 76 -12.98 69.97 4.85
CA GLY A 76 -13.48 70.20 3.48
C GLY A 76 -12.61 69.60 2.36
N VAL A 77 -11.45 69.01 2.69
CA VAL A 77 -10.56 68.32 1.74
C VAL A 77 -10.32 66.87 2.14
N ASP A 78 -9.96 66.63 3.41
CA ASP A 78 -9.65 65.29 3.94
C ASP A 78 -10.81 64.76 4.82
N PHE A 79 -11.53 65.65 5.50
CA PHE A 79 -12.66 65.28 6.34
C PHE A 79 -13.71 66.40 6.43
N ASP A 80 -14.89 66.11 6.94
CA ASP A 80 -15.95 67.08 7.21
C ASP A 80 -16.81 66.64 8.42
N PHE A 81 -17.59 67.54 9.01
CA PHE A 81 -18.59 67.18 10.02
C PHE A 81 -19.99 67.43 9.47
N TYR A 82 -20.84 66.41 9.48
CA TYR A 82 -22.23 66.57 9.04
C TYR A 82 -22.98 67.62 9.89
N GLN A 83 -22.72 67.61 11.20
CA GLN A 83 -23.17 68.62 12.17
C GLN A 83 -22.07 68.77 13.22
N ASN A 84 -21.64 70.00 13.50
CA ASN A 84 -20.50 70.24 14.40
C ASN A 84 -20.90 70.46 15.87
N SER A 85 -22.18 70.35 16.23
CA SER A 85 -22.65 70.53 17.59
C SER A 85 -23.82 69.60 17.94
N VAL A 86 -23.93 69.26 19.23
CA VAL A 86 -25.01 68.45 19.79
C VAL A 86 -25.54 69.10 21.06
N THR A 87 -26.85 69.00 21.31
CA THR A 87 -27.50 69.64 22.46
C THR A 87 -28.23 68.62 23.30
N TRP A 88 -27.93 68.59 24.60
CA TRP A 88 -28.70 67.92 25.65
C TRP A 88 -29.70 68.89 26.24
N GLN A 89 -30.97 68.49 26.30
CA GLN A 89 -31.99 69.26 27.01
C GLN A 89 -31.84 69.12 28.54
N ASP A 90 -32.58 69.93 29.30
CA ASP A 90 -32.65 69.77 30.76
C ASP A 90 -33.15 68.36 31.10
N GLY A 91 -32.39 67.63 31.94
CA GLY A 91 -32.63 66.23 32.27
C GLY A 91 -32.11 65.20 31.26
N ASP A 92 -31.60 65.60 30.09
CA ASP A 92 -31.06 64.70 29.06
C ASP A 92 -29.58 64.38 29.34
N TRP A 93 -29.26 63.09 29.41
CA TRP A 93 -27.93 62.54 29.64
C TRP A 93 -27.54 61.45 28.63
N GLU A 94 -28.37 61.20 27.61
CA GLU A 94 -28.10 60.13 26.65
C GLU A 94 -26.87 60.48 25.79
N PRO A 95 -25.96 59.51 25.51
CA PRO A 95 -24.86 59.72 24.58
C PRO A 95 -25.34 60.24 23.22
N LYS A 96 -24.63 61.22 22.66
CA LYS A 96 -24.90 61.76 21.32
C LYS A 96 -23.69 61.51 20.43
N ALA A 97 -23.90 61.39 19.14
CA ALA A 97 -22.82 61.19 18.18
C ALA A 97 -22.86 62.26 17.09
N ILE A 98 -21.68 62.69 16.66
CA ILE A 98 -21.47 63.54 15.49
C ILE A 98 -20.92 62.67 14.37
N LEU A 99 -21.53 62.77 13.18
CA LEU A 99 -21.07 62.06 11.99
C LEU A 99 -19.84 62.77 11.42
N PHE A 100 -18.72 62.05 11.39
CA PHE A 100 -17.42 62.45 10.86
C PHE A 100 -17.24 61.86 9.47
N ILE A 101 -17.15 62.71 8.45
CA ILE A 101 -17.02 62.32 7.05
C ILE A 101 -15.54 62.35 6.69
N VAL A 102 -15.03 61.35 5.96
CA VAL A 102 -13.65 61.26 5.47
C VAL A 102 -13.67 61.17 3.95
N TYR A 103 -13.01 62.08 3.26
CA TYR A 103 -13.01 62.12 1.79
C TYR A 103 -11.92 61.19 1.21
N ASP A 104 -12.23 60.50 0.11
CA ASP A 104 -11.24 59.77 -0.72
C ASP A 104 -10.78 60.67 -1.87
N ASN A 105 -9.49 61.03 -1.86
CA ASN A 105 -8.88 61.91 -2.87
C ASN A 105 -8.15 61.16 -4.00
N GLN A 106 -8.10 59.82 -3.96
CA GLN A 106 -7.40 58.95 -4.93
C GLN A 106 -5.88 59.17 -5.06
N ILE A 107 -5.24 59.87 -4.13
CA ILE A 107 -3.81 60.20 -4.19
C ILE A 107 -3.11 59.54 -3.01
N ALA A 108 -2.07 58.76 -3.31
CA ALA A 108 -1.23 58.17 -2.28
C ALA A 108 -0.66 59.24 -1.35
N GLY A 109 -1.01 59.19 -0.07
CA GLY A 109 -0.77 60.22 0.92
C GLY A 109 -0.27 59.66 2.26
N PRO A 110 0.49 60.44 3.05
CA PRO A 110 0.87 60.02 4.40
C PRO A 110 -0.36 59.99 5.32
N VAL A 111 -0.29 59.19 6.39
CA VAL A 111 -1.33 59.14 7.45
C VAL A 111 -1.57 60.55 8.01
N LYS A 112 -2.84 60.98 7.99
CA LYS A 112 -3.27 62.30 8.48
C LYS A 112 -3.95 62.16 9.84
N VAL A 113 -3.94 63.22 10.64
CA VAL A 113 -4.45 63.21 12.02
C VAL A 113 -5.34 64.43 12.24
N VAL A 114 -6.51 64.23 12.84
CA VAL A 114 -7.47 65.28 13.24
C VAL A 114 -7.56 65.32 14.76
N ASN A 115 -7.15 66.43 15.38
CA ASN A 115 -7.29 66.64 16.82
C ASN A 115 -8.49 67.56 17.09
N ILE A 116 -9.41 67.11 17.94
CA ILE A 116 -10.70 67.77 18.19
C ILE A 116 -10.87 68.02 19.70
N GLY A 117 -11.33 69.21 20.04
CA GLY A 117 -11.74 69.64 21.37
C GLY A 117 -13.23 69.93 21.45
N ILE A 118 -13.71 70.29 22.64
CA ILE A 118 -15.14 70.53 22.91
C ILE A 118 -15.31 71.91 23.55
N ASP A 119 -16.12 72.77 22.94
CA ASP A 119 -16.63 73.99 23.52
C ASP A 119 -18.08 73.80 23.98
N THR A 120 -18.44 74.22 25.21
CA THR A 120 -19.79 74.05 25.76
C THR A 120 -20.51 75.37 26.07
N VAL A 121 -21.83 75.40 25.82
CA VAL A 121 -22.73 76.52 26.16
C VAL A 121 -23.86 76.01 27.06
N PRO A 122 -24.14 76.65 28.22
CA PRO A 122 -23.47 77.82 28.79
C PRO A 122 -22.06 77.50 29.34
N ILE A 123 -21.18 78.50 29.34
CA ILE A 123 -19.73 78.40 29.64
C ILE A 123 -19.41 77.80 31.02
N ASN A 124 -20.40 77.71 31.91
CA ASN A 124 -20.24 77.16 33.27
C ASN A 124 -20.21 75.62 33.32
N ALA A 125 -20.53 74.92 32.22
CA ALA A 125 -20.23 73.50 32.08
C ALA A 125 -18.73 73.32 31.82
N THR A 126 -18.07 72.47 32.60
CA THR A 126 -16.66 72.12 32.36
C THR A 126 -16.62 71.19 31.15
N SER A 127 -15.82 71.51 30.12
CA SER A 127 -15.28 70.47 29.26
C SER A 127 -14.21 69.74 30.08
N GLY A 128 -14.32 68.42 30.24
CA GLY A 128 -13.17 67.67 30.75
C GLY A 128 -11.99 67.93 29.80
N ASP A 129 -10.75 67.85 30.28
CA ASP A 129 -9.51 67.96 29.46
C ASP A 129 -9.37 66.85 28.37
N ALA A 130 -10.48 66.32 27.87
CA ALA A 130 -10.56 65.26 26.88
C ALA A 130 -10.44 65.84 25.48
N THR A 131 -9.29 65.65 24.84
CA THR A 131 -9.09 65.78 23.40
C THR A 131 -9.47 64.47 22.70
N PHE A 132 -10.05 64.56 21.50
CA PHE A 132 -10.29 63.43 20.61
C PHE A 132 -9.32 63.45 19.42
N GLN A 133 -8.88 62.27 18.98
CA GLN A 133 -8.01 62.13 17.82
C GLN A 133 -8.63 61.20 16.78
N ALA A 134 -8.80 61.66 15.53
CA ALA A 134 -9.06 60.77 14.40
C ALA A 134 -7.77 60.58 13.59
N ILE A 135 -7.41 59.34 13.27
CA ILE A 135 -6.34 59.00 12.33
C ILE A 135 -7.01 58.69 10.99
N ILE A 136 -6.57 59.33 9.91
CA ILE A 136 -7.05 59.06 8.54
C ILE A 136 -5.93 58.34 7.80
N ARG A 137 -6.19 57.08 7.41
CA ARG A 137 -5.28 56.26 6.60
C ARG A 137 -5.67 56.33 5.13
N ASP A 138 -4.68 56.63 4.30
CA ASP A 138 -4.80 56.56 2.85
C ASP A 138 -4.84 55.09 2.39
N ASN A 139 -5.65 54.83 1.35
CA ASN A 139 -5.87 53.52 0.76
C ASN A 139 -5.27 53.41 -0.66
N ASN A 140 -4.23 54.19 -0.97
CA ASN A 140 -3.63 54.23 -2.31
C ASN A 140 -2.16 53.78 -2.36
N ASP A 141 -1.65 53.00 -1.40
CA ASP A 141 -0.27 52.49 -1.37
C ASP A 141 -0.10 51.19 -2.17
N GLY A 142 0.46 51.21 -3.39
CA GLY A 142 0.58 50.01 -4.27
C GLY A 142 1.25 48.74 -3.70
N GLY A 143 1.71 48.75 -2.45
CA GLY A 143 2.10 47.58 -1.66
C GLY A 143 3.58 47.23 -1.79
N THR A 144 3.99 46.18 -1.09
CA THR A 144 5.32 45.60 -1.11
C THR A 144 5.23 44.13 -1.47
N ILE A 145 6.01 43.66 -2.46
CA ILE A 145 6.11 42.24 -2.79
C ILE A 145 7.23 41.62 -1.93
N SER A 146 6.92 40.53 -1.25
CA SER A 146 7.89 39.72 -0.51
C SER A 146 7.88 38.28 -1.01
N ILE A 147 9.07 37.67 -1.15
CA ILE A 147 9.24 36.26 -1.50
C ILE A 147 9.60 35.49 -0.23
N THR A 148 8.84 34.45 0.07
CA THR A 148 9.05 33.60 1.24
C THR A 148 9.00 32.10 0.91
N PRO A 149 9.91 31.29 1.50
CA PRO A 149 11.08 31.70 2.29
C PRO A 149 12.24 32.20 1.40
N LEU A 150 13.22 32.93 1.99
CA LEU A 150 14.39 33.47 1.27
C LEU A 150 15.45 32.42 0.91
N VAL A 151 15.54 31.38 1.74
CA VAL A 151 16.37 30.19 1.51
C VAL A 151 15.50 28.97 1.71
N VAL A 152 15.44 28.09 0.71
CA VAL A 152 14.72 26.81 0.80
C VAL A 152 15.77 25.70 0.85
N PRO A 153 15.90 24.95 1.95
CA PRO A 153 16.63 23.69 1.93
C PRO A 153 15.77 22.64 1.22
N LEU A 154 16.31 22.01 0.18
CA LEU A 154 15.70 20.87 -0.50
C LEU A 154 16.68 19.71 -0.46
N ASP A 155 16.19 18.55 -0.07
CA ASP A 155 16.92 17.30 -0.31
C ASP A 155 17.07 17.12 -1.82
N GLU A 156 18.22 16.61 -2.25
CA GLU A 156 18.53 16.29 -3.64
C GLU A 156 17.69 15.11 -4.14
N LYS A 157 16.40 15.37 -4.33
CA LYS A 157 15.38 14.42 -4.75
C LYS A 157 14.44 15.11 -5.71
N PHE A 158 13.77 14.32 -6.53
CA PHE A 158 12.65 14.80 -7.32
C PHE A 158 11.55 15.38 -6.43
N GLY A 159 11.01 16.53 -6.82
CA GLY A 159 9.87 17.14 -6.14
C GLY A 159 8.57 16.37 -6.32
N HIS A 160 7.52 16.87 -5.67
CA HIS A 160 6.15 16.36 -5.80
C HIS A 160 5.20 17.40 -6.41
N ASP A 161 5.71 18.20 -7.35
CA ASP A 161 5.01 19.35 -7.93
C ASP A 161 4.63 20.43 -6.89
N GLU A 162 5.35 20.52 -5.77
CA GLU A 162 5.08 21.52 -4.74
C GLU A 162 5.65 22.90 -5.08
N CYS A 163 4.94 23.92 -4.64
CA CYS A 163 5.45 25.29 -4.68
C CYS A 163 6.38 25.53 -3.48
N ILE A 164 7.66 25.79 -3.77
CA ILE A 164 8.72 25.92 -2.76
C ILE A 164 9.00 27.37 -2.37
N MET A 165 8.70 28.32 -3.26
CA MET A 165 8.81 29.76 -3.00
C MET A 165 7.54 30.47 -3.44
N TRP A 166 7.08 31.37 -2.60
CA TRP A 166 5.85 32.10 -2.80
C TRP A 166 6.10 33.60 -2.76
N ALA A 167 5.39 34.35 -3.60
CA ALA A 167 5.34 35.79 -3.56
C ALA A 167 4.00 36.24 -2.99
N GLU A 168 4.04 37.23 -2.12
CA GLU A 168 2.87 37.84 -1.51
C GLU A 168 2.98 39.36 -1.61
N ARG A 169 1.87 40.02 -1.97
CA ARG A 169 1.73 41.47 -1.98
C ARG A 169 1.16 41.92 -0.64
N GLN A 170 1.98 42.61 0.15
CA GLN A 170 1.64 43.11 1.48
C GLN A 170 1.44 44.63 1.45
N GLY A 171 0.46 45.16 2.17
CA GLY A 171 0.13 46.59 2.16
C GLY A 171 -1.23 46.85 2.80
N HIS A 172 -1.58 48.12 3.02
CA HIS A 172 -2.89 48.47 3.57
C HIS A 172 -3.96 48.62 2.49
N ALA A 173 -3.58 48.93 1.25
CA ALA A 173 -4.48 48.93 0.12
C ALA A 173 -3.81 48.54 -1.21
N PHE A 174 -4.29 47.51 -1.88
CA PHE A 174 -3.61 46.88 -3.02
C PHE A 174 -3.82 47.61 -4.35
N SER A 175 -3.55 48.91 -4.42
CA SER A 175 -3.85 49.73 -5.60
C SER A 175 -2.87 49.49 -6.76
N GLY A 176 -3.38 49.41 -7.99
CA GLY A 176 -2.63 49.26 -9.23
C GLY A 176 -2.15 47.84 -9.56
N ARG A 177 -1.77 47.64 -10.82
CA ARG A 177 -1.21 46.38 -11.35
C ARG A 177 0.26 46.23 -10.95
N THR A 178 0.67 45.01 -10.62
CA THR A 178 2.06 44.67 -10.27
C THR A 178 2.46 43.39 -10.98
N GLU A 179 3.66 43.32 -11.56
CA GLU A 179 4.12 42.16 -12.32
C GLU A 179 5.56 41.78 -11.93
N LEU A 180 5.77 40.53 -11.50
CA LEU A 180 7.02 39.99 -10.98
C LEU A 180 7.64 38.96 -11.94
N PHE A 181 8.93 39.11 -12.23
CA PHE A 181 9.75 38.16 -12.99
C PHE A 181 10.81 37.54 -12.08
N VAL A 182 11.08 36.25 -12.28
CA VAL A 182 12.20 35.55 -11.63
C VAL A 182 13.00 34.75 -12.64
N GLU A 183 14.32 34.74 -12.44
CA GLU A 183 15.28 34.02 -13.25
C GLU A 183 16.37 33.40 -12.38
N THR A 184 16.99 32.31 -12.85
CA THR A 184 18.17 31.74 -12.19
C THR A 184 19.42 32.54 -12.56
N VAL A 185 20.25 32.88 -11.58
CA VAL A 185 21.48 33.67 -11.76
C VAL A 185 22.68 32.98 -11.12
N THR A 186 23.88 33.38 -11.49
CA THR A 186 25.10 32.92 -10.81
C THR A 186 25.18 33.46 -9.39
N CYS A 187 25.49 32.58 -8.43
CA CYS A 187 25.74 32.98 -7.05
C CYS A 187 27.09 33.68 -6.91
N ASP A 188 27.15 35.00 -7.15
CA ASP A 188 28.41 35.77 -7.13
C ASP A 188 29.12 35.73 -5.76
N ALA A 189 28.39 35.53 -4.68
CA ALA A 189 28.92 35.45 -3.31
C ALA A 189 29.42 34.05 -2.89
N ILE A 190 29.25 33.01 -3.72
CA ILE A 190 29.51 31.61 -3.37
C ILE A 190 30.69 31.06 -4.19
N GLN A 191 31.60 30.30 -3.54
CA GLN A 191 32.72 29.66 -4.23
C GLN A 191 32.24 28.65 -5.28
N PRO A 192 32.96 28.45 -6.40
CA PRO A 192 32.52 27.57 -7.50
C PRO A 192 32.09 26.16 -7.08
N ARG A 193 32.75 25.57 -6.06
CA ARG A 193 32.48 24.21 -5.56
C ARG A 193 31.16 24.02 -4.78
N TYR A 194 30.39 25.09 -4.59
CA TYR A 194 29.09 25.06 -3.88
C TYR A 194 27.99 25.60 -4.81
N ARG A 195 28.24 25.63 -6.12
CA ARG A 195 27.30 26.14 -7.11
C ARG A 195 26.71 24.93 -7.81
N ALA A 196 25.41 24.79 -7.70
CA ALA A 196 24.67 23.85 -8.51
C ALA A 196 24.86 24.23 -9.99
N GLU A 197 25.24 23.27 -10.82
CA GLU A 197 25.44 23.35 -12.25
C GLU A 197 24.15 22.96 -12.99
N THR A 198 23.65 23.89 -13.81
CA THR A 198 22.49 23.62 -14.67
C THR A 198 22.77 22.47 -15.62
N GLY A 199 21.92 21.45 -15.61
CA GLY A 199 22.03 20.25 -16.43
C GLY A 199 22.73 19.08 -15.74
N ARG A 200 23.40 19.34 -14.61
CA ARG A 200 23.99 18.33 -13.74
C ARG A 200 23.14 18.15 -12.49
N ASP A 201 22.96 19.19 -11.68
CA ASP A 201 22.32 19.09 -10.36
C ASP A 201 20.86 19.56 -10.39
N PHE A 202 20.53 20.43 -11.36
CA PHE A 202 19.16 20.84 -11.62
C PHE A 202 18.91 21.26 -13.08
N TRP A 203 17.65 21.21 -13.51
CA TRP A 203 17.17 21.85 -14.72
C TRP A 203 16.20 22.97 -14.38
N ALA A 204 16.50 24.19 -14.82
CA ALA A 204 15.53 25.29 -14.85
C ALA A 204 14.75 25.24 -16.17
N LEU A 205 13.44 25.02 -16.10
CA LEU A 205 12.55 25.09 -17.25
C LEU A 205 11.88 26.47 -17.26
N PRO A 206 12.29 27.40 -18.13
CA PRO A 206 11.67 28.72 -18.19
C PRO A 206 10.23 28.60 -18.73
N GLN A 207 9.29 29.34 -18.12
CA GLN A 207 8.10 29.75 -18.87
C GLN A 207 8.54 30.69 -20.01
N ALA A 208 7.70 30.84 -21.04
CA ALA A 208 7.96 31.81 -22.09
C ALA A 208 8.36 33.15 -21.43
N PRO A 209 9.51 33.76 -21.80
CA PRO A 209 10.14 34.86 -21.06
C PRO A 209 9.30 36.14 -20.92
N GLU A 210 8.07 36.15 -21.46
CA GLU A 210 7.15 37.26 -21.46
C GLU A 210 6.02 37.14 -20.43
N GLN A 211 5.92 36.03 -19.68
CA GLN A 211 4.84 35.82 -18.70
C GLN A 211 5.34 35.99 -17.26
N GLY A 212 5.22 37.20 -16.73
CA GLY A 212 5.43 37.49 -15.31
C GLY A 212 4.25 37.06 -14.44
N ILE A 213 4.47 36.97 -13.12
CA ILE A 213 3.37 36.81 -12.16
C ILE A 213 2.70 38.16 -11.97
N VAL A 214 1.43 38.27 -12.34
CA VAL A 214 0.68 39.53 -12.32
C VAL A 214 -0.26 39.56 -11.12
N TRP A 215 -0.25 40.60 -10.31
CA TRP A 215 -1.33 41.00 -9.40
C TRP A 215 -2.12 42.13 -10.07
N GLU A 216 -3.41 41.91 -10.25
CA GLU A 216 -4.32 42.96 -10.71
C GLU A 216 -4.63 43.96 -9.59
N ASP A 217 -5.26 45.09 -9.93
CA ASP A 217 -5.70 46.10 -8.97
C ASP A 217 -6.64 45.48 -7.92
N GLY A 218 -6.34 45.70 -6.64
CA GLY A 218 -7.05 45.10 -5.50
C GLY A 218 -6.61 43.67 -5.12
N GLU A 219 -5.76 43.02 -5.92
CA GLU A 219 -5.34 41.63 -5.68
C GLU A 219 -4.15 41.55 -4.71
N SER A 220 -4.29 40.70 -3.69
CA SER A 220 -3.25 40.41 -2.67
C SER A 220 -2.89 38.93 -2.53
N ASP A 221 -3.51 38.07 -3.35
CA ASP A 221 -3.37 36.63 -3.22
C ASP A 221 -1.92 36.18 -3.35
N ARG A 222 -1.55 35.19 -2.54
CA ARG A 222 -0.21 34.57 -2.57
C ARG A 222 -0.04 33.75 -3.85
N LYS A 223 1.01 34.00 -4.63
CA LYS A 223 1.29 33.33 -5.92
C LYS A 223 2.58 32.52 -5.90
N CYS A 224 2.62 31.44 -6.67
CA CYS A 224 3.75 30.51 -6.69
C CYS A 224 4.87 31.03 -7.60
N VAL A 225 6.06 31.26 -7.04
CA VAL A 225 7.21 31.81 -7.77
C VAL A 225 8.09 30.71 -8.34
N VAL A 226 8.39 29.72 -7.49
CA VAL A 226 9.22 28.58 -7.85
C VAL A 226 8.51 27.30 -7.47
N ARG A 227 8.37 26.39 -8.43
CA ARG A 227 7.81 25.06 -8.22
C ARG A 227 8.89 24.00 -8.41
N ASN A 228 9.02 23.11 -7.43
CA ASN A 228 9.84 21.91 -7.53
C ASN A 228 9.04 20.85 -8.28
N LEU A 229 9.42 20.55 -9.51
CA LEU A 229 8.68 19.63 -10.35
C LEU A 229 8.89 18.18 -9.93
N ALA A 230 7.82 17.41 -9.98
CA ALA A 230 7.94 15.98 -10.11
C ALA A 230 8.53 15.66 -11.48
N PHE A 231 9.37 14.62 -11.52
CA PHE A 231 10.02 14.18 -12.75
C PHE A 231 9.05 13.94 -13.91
N GLN A 232 7.92 13.28 -13.64
CA GLN A 232 6.89 13.04 -14.67
C GLN A 232 6.30 14.33 -15.21
N THR A 233 6.10 15.33 -14.36
CA THR A 233 5.54 16.62 -14.76
C THR A 233 6.50 17.40 -15.64
N ALA A 234 7.81 17.32 -15.36
CA ALA A 234 8.83 17.88 -16.24
C ALA A 234 8.84 17.20 -17.63
N VAL A 235 8.69 15.87 -17.68
CA VAL A 235 8.55 15.13 -18.94
C VAL A 235 7.29 15.55 -19.71
N ASP A 236 6.16 15.70 -19.02
CA ASP A 236 4.89 16.09 -19.64
C ASP A 236 4.92 17.54 -20.16
N LEU A 237 5.58 18.45 -19.43
CA LEU A 237 5.79 19.85 -19.84
C LEU A 237 6.67 19.96 -21.09
N ASN A 238 7.66 19.08 -21.25
CA ASN A 238 8.49 19.04 -22.45
C ASN A 238 7.70 18.58 -23.71
N GLY A 239 6.55 17.94 -23.52
CA GLY A 239 5.69 17.43 -24.60
C GLY A 239 4.47 18.28 -24.96
N ARG A 240 4.10 19.31 -24.17
CA ARG A 240 2.85 20.08 -24.39
C ARG A 240 3.06 21.60 -24.23
N SER A 241 2.65 22.36 -25.26
CA SER A 241 2.69 23.83 -25.32
C SER A 241 1.63 24.55 -24.44
N ARG A 242 1.18 23.94 -23.34
CA ARG A 242 0.25 24.60 -22.41
C ARG A 242 0.91 24.73 -21.05
N SER A 243 1.47 25.92 -20.84
CA SER A 243 1.92 26.44 -19.56
C SER A 243 0.78 26.36 -18.53
N PRO A 244 1.04 25.83 -17.31
CA PRO A 244 0.16 26.03 -16.17
C PRO A 244 0.06 27.53 -15.87
N GLU A 245 -1.15 28.08 -15.86
CA GLU A 245 -1.39 29.47 -15.51
C GLU A 245 -0.82 29.74 -14.10
N ASN A 246 0.06 30.74 -13.96
CA ASN A 246 0.56 31.34 -12.71
C ASN A 246 1.79 30.71 -12.00
N VAL A 247 2.82 30.25 -12.73
CA VAL A 247 4.14 29.89 -12.14
C VAL A 247 5.28 30.48 -12.97
N SER A 248 6.17 31.25 -12.38
CA SER A 248 7.26 31.91 -13.15
C SER A 248 8.46 31.01 -13.44
N LEU A 249 8.86 30.15 -12.49
CA LEU A 249 10.04 29.29 -12.64
C LEU A 249 9.76 27.86 -12.19
N PHE A 250 10.10 26.90 -13.05
CA PHE A 250 10.09 25.49 -12.71
C PHE A 250 11.53 25.00 -12.52
N VAL A 251 11.78 24.34 -11.39
CA VAL A 251 13.06 23.70 -11.08
C VAL A 251 12.83 22.20 -10.96
N LEU A 252 13.66 21.42 -11.65
CA LEU A 252 13.73 19.96 -11.50
C LEU A 252 15.11 19.63 -10.93
N LEU A 253 15.17 19.19 -9.67
CA LEU A 253 16.41 18.69 -9.07
C LEU A 253 16.76 17.32 -9.68
N ASN A 254 18.04 17.09 -9.95
CA ASN A 254 18.54 15.85 -10.51
C ASN A 254 19.34 15.09 -9.44
N PRO A 255 18.76 14.05 -8.80
CA PRO A 255 19.49 13.26 -7.82
C PRO A 255 20.67 12.55 -8.47
N ASP A 256 21.87 12.83 -7.99
CA ASP A 256 23.10 12.12 -8.38
C ASP A 256 23.73 11.33 -7.22
N ALA A 257 24.84 10.65 -7.46
CA ALA A 257 25.46 9.74 -6.50
C ALA A 257 26.72 10.31 -5.83
N GLU A 258 27.12 11.53 -6.19
CA GLU A 258 28.39 12.09 -5.74
C GLU A 258 28.20 12.74 -4.36
N PRO A 259 29.04 12.40 -3.37
CA PRO A 259 28.97 13.05 -2.07
C PRO A 259 29.46 14.50 -2.20
N GLU A 260 28.53 15.44 -2.23
CA GLU A 260 28.79 16.86 -2.48
C GLU A 260 28.52 17.72 -1.24
N ALA A 261 29.12 18.91 -1.21
CA ALA A 261 28.89 19.86 -0.13
C ALA A 261 27.76 20.81 -0.53
N GLU A 262 26.85 21.14 0.41
CA GLU A 262 25.65 21.97 0.21
C GLU A 262 25.76 22.96 -0.96
N GLU A 263 25.09 22.63 -2.06
CA GLU A 263 25.09 23.42 -3.28
C GLU A 263 23.95 24.43 -3.30
N ARG A 264 24.10 25.53 -4.06
CA ARG A 264 23.07 26.55 -4.14
C ARG A 264 22.66 26.95 -5.55
N ILE A 265 21.35 27.07 -5.74
CA ILE A 265 20.72 27.72 -6.89
C ILE A 265 20.33 29.14 -6.46
N CYS A 266 20.89 30.17 -7.10
CA CYS A 266 20.50 31.55 -6.83
C CYS A 266 19.42 32.03 -7.80
N ILE A 267 18.44 32.75 -7.26
CA ILE A 267 17.28 33.23 -8.00
C ILE A 267 17.22 34.74 -7.82
N ASN A 268 17.08 35.46 -8.92
CA ASN A 268 16.94 36.92 -8.96
C ASN A 268 15.48 37.27 -9.29
N ALA A 269 14.90 38.20 -8.53
CA ALA A 269 13.54 38.66 -8.72
C ALA A 269 13.51 40.15 -9.11
N THR A 270 12.70 40.50 -10.10
CA THR A 270 12.57 41.88 -10.61
C THR A 270 11.10 42.22 -10.88
N LEU A 271 10.71 43.48 -10.67
CA LEU A 271 9.38 43.98 -11.01
C LEU A 271 9.38 44.64 -12.39
N SER A 272 8.27 44.48 -13.12
CA SER A 272 7.99 45.22 -14.35
C SER A 272 8.02 46.73 -14.07
N ALA A 273 8.47 47.54 -15.04
CA ALA A 273 8.54 49.00 -14.92
C ALA A 273 7.17 49.67 -14.66
N ASN A 274 6.07 48.98 -14.98
CA ASN A 274 4.71 49.46 -14.75
C ASN A 274 4.13 49.02 -13.39
N SER A 275 4.91 48.34 -12.55
CA SER A 275 4.45 47.86 -11.25
C SER A 275 4.29 49.00 -10.26
N THR A 276 3.17 48.97 -9.52
CA THR A 276 2.85 49.94 -8.46
C THR A 276 3.37 49.53 -7.10
N ALA A 277 3.65 48.24 -6.88
CA ALA A 277 4.32 47.74 -5.69
C ALA A 277 5.83 47.93 -5.73
N ILE A 278 6.47 47.86 -4.56
CA ILE A 278 7.93 47.84 -4.41
C ILE A 278 8.38 46.42 -4.03
N LEU A 279 9.47 45.91 -4.62
CA LEU A 279 10.03 44.62 -4.22
C LEU A 279 10.87 44.81 -2.96
N GLN A 280 10.62 44.00 -1.92
CA GLN A 280 11.42 44.04 -0.71
C GLN A 280 12.89 43.70 -1.04
N PRO A 281 13.91 44.48 -0.59
CA PRO A 281 15.31 44.25 -0.98
C PRO A 281 15.82 42.83 -0.68
N ALA A 282 15.36 42.22 0.42
CA ALA A 282 15.72 40.84 0.76
C ALA A 282 15.15 39.80 -0.22
N SER A 283 14.05 40.13 -0.92
CA SER A 283 13.43 39.26 -1.93
C SER A 283 14.05 39.40 -3.31
N GLN A 284 14.96 40.35 -3.52
CA GLN A 284 15.62 40.55 -4.81
C GLN A 284 16.54 39.38 -5.17
N GLN A 285 17.19 38.77 -4.17
CA GLN A 285 18.03 37.60 -4.35
C GLN A 285 17.69 36.53 -3.31
N THR A 286 17.14 35.41 -3.78
CA THR A 286 16.82 34.23 -2.95
C THR A 286 17.67 33.03 -3.40
N SER A 287 17.69 31.97 -2.60
CA SER A 287 18.43 30.76 -2.98
C SER A 287 17.73 29.47 -2.55
N ILE A 288 17.99 28.40 -3.30
CA ILE A 288 17.66 27.03 -2.92
C ILE A 288 18.98 26.39 -2.50
N ALA A 289 19.03 25.82 -1.29
CA ALA A 289 20.15 25.03 -0.81
C ALA A 289 19.82 23.55 -1.05
N ILE A 290 20.61 22.89 -1.89
CA ILE A 290 20.49 21.47 -2.19
C ILE A 290 21.26 20.71 -1.11
N VAL A 291 20.57 19.82 -0.40
CA VAL A 291 21.13 18.93 0.62
C VAL A 291 21.32 17.58 -0.03
N ASP A 292 22.58 17.19 -0.21
CA ASP A 292 22.97 15.89 -0.74
C ASP A 292 22.32 14.72 0.04
N VAL A 293 21.89 13.71 -0.71
CA VAL A 293 21.26 12.50 -0.19
C VAL A 293 22.07 11.29 -0.61
N ASP A 294 22.55 10.52 0.38
CA ASP A 294 23.12 9.21 0.12
C ASP A 294 22.04 8.23 -0.39
N LEU A 295 21.83 8.24 -1.70
CA LEU A 295 20.90 7.38 -2.41
C LEU A 295 21.23 5.90 -2.22
N SER A 296 22.50 5.55 -1.97
CA SER A 296 22.89 4.16 -1.71
C SER A 296 22.35 3.68 -0.36
N ALA A 297 22.37 4.53 0.68
CA ALA A 297 21.79 4.24 1.99
C ALA A 297 20.26 4.17 1.96
N GLU A 298 19.61 5.05 1.20
CA GLU A 298 18.14 5.11 1.10
C GLU A 298 17.56 3.93 0.33
N LEU A 299 18.20 3.52 -0.77
CA LEU A 299 17.74 2.43 -1.63
C LEU A 299 17.95 1.03 -1.00
N LYS A 300 18.71 0.91 0.10
CA LYS A 300 18.98 -0.35 0.82
C LYS A 300 19.34 -1.51 -0.12
N LEU A 301 20.23 -1.24 -1.06
CA LEU A 301 20.58 -2.14 -2.17
C LEU A 301 21.47 -3.30 -1.71
N ASN A 302 20.92 -4.17 -0.86
CA ASN A 302 21.54 -5.41 -0.43
C ASN A 302 20.90 -6.57 -1.16
N CYS A 303 21.48 -6.94 -2.29
CA CYS A 303 21.03 -8.07 -3.05
C CYS A 303 21.74 -9.34 -2.64
N THR A 304 21.05 -10.45 -2.79
CA THR A 304 21.58 -11.76 -2.45
C THR A 304 21.50 -12.63 -3.70
N ARG A 305 22.59 -13.30 -4.06
CA ARG A 305 22.64 -14.16 -5.25
C ARG A 305 21.48 -15.16 -5.26
N GLY A 306 20.85 -15.35 -6.42
CA GLY A 306 19.77 -16.33 -6.61
C GLY A 306 18.45 -16.03 -5.90
N LEU A 307 18.33 -14.93 -5.17
CA LEU A 307 17.05 -14.33 -4.78
C LEU A 307 16.68 -13.26 -5.81
N ALA A 308 15.39 -12.94 -5.90
CA ALA A 308 14.94 -11.78 -6.66
C ALA A 308 15.63 -10.52 -6.10
N CYS A 309 16.27 -9.77 -6.96
CA CYS A 309 16.95 -8.52 -6.63
C CYS A 309 16.21 -7.43 -7.38
N VAL A 310 15.08 -7.04 -6.80
CA VAL A 310 14.22 -6.02 -7.37
C VAL A 310 14.78 -4.66 -6.99
N LEU A 311 15.46 -4.03 -7.93
CA LEU A 311 15.91 -2.65 -7.82
C LEU A 311 14.70 -1.75 -8.06
N ASP A 312 14.26 -1.06 -7.02
CA ASP A 312 13.29 0.02 -7.17
C ASP A 312 14.03 1.26 -7.69
N VAL A 313 14.05 1.43 -9.01
CA VAL A 313 14.70 2.60 -9.63
C VAL A 313 13.71 3.75 -9.81
N SER A 314 12.55 3.73 -9.13
CA SER A 314 11.57 4.82 -9.19
C SER A 314 12.05 6.11 -8.53
N ALA A 315 13.00 6.02 -7.61
CA ALA A 315 13.69 7.17 -7.03
C ALA A 315 14.89 7.65 -7.87
N LEU A 316 15.25 6.92 -8.93
CA LEU A 316 16.40 7.23 -9.79
C LEU A 316 15.95 7.97 -11.06
N PRO A 317 16.83 8.80 -11.67
CA PRO A 317 16.48 9.71 -12.75
C PRO A 317 16.30 9.04 -14.12
N PHE A 318 15.54 7.95 -14.25
CA PHE A 318 15.30 7.27 -15.54
C PHE A 318 14.06 7.86 -16.26
N VAL A 319 14.27 8.48 -17.43
CA VAL A 319 13.18 8.94 -18.32
C VAL A 319 12.72 7.75 -19.18
N GLY A 320 11.44 7.62 -19.46
CA GLY A 320 10.90 6.44 -20.17
C GLY A 320 11.69 6.04 -21.43
N ASN A 321 12.03 4.74 -21.53
CA ASN A 321 12.97 4.12 -22.48
C ASN A 321 14.47 4.33 -22.24
N ASP A 322 14.87 5.01 -21.16
CA ASP A 322 16.27 5.06 -20.75
C ASP A 322 16.81 3.66 -20.47
N SER A 323 18.08 3.47 -20.83
CA SER A 323 18.83 2.26 -20.51
C SER A 323 19.78 2.54 -19.36
N GLY A 324 19.96 1.55 -18.50
CA GLY A 324 21.03 1.53 -17.51
C GLY A 324 21.72 0.18 -17.55
N PHE A 325 22.79 0.05 -16.77
CA PHE A 325 23.44 -1.23 -16.56
C PHE A 325 24.02 -1.34 -15.16
N VAL A 326 24.18 -2.58 -14.70
CA VAL A 326 24.91 -2.92 -13.48
C VAL A 326 26.28 -3.45 -13.88
N GLN A 327 27.36 -3.01 -13.22
CA GLN A 327 28.74 -3.51 -13.40
C GLN A 327 29.39 -3.88 -12.06
N ASP A 328 30.45 -4.69 -12.09
CA ASP A 328 31.30 -4.91 -10.92
C ASP A 328 32.05 -3.61 -10.57
N ALA A 329 32.08 -3.25 -9.28
CA ALA A 329 33.07 -2.28 -8.81
C ALA A 329 34.44 -2.97 -8.94
N GLY A 330 35.35 -2.40 -9.72
CA GLY A 330 36.64 -3.01 -9.96
C GLY A 330 37.46 -3.18 -8.68
N ASP A 331 38.43 -4.08 -8.72
CA ASP A 331 39.22 -4.43 -7.53
C ASP A 331 40.22 -3.31 -7.12
N SER A 332 40.34 -2.19 -7.87
CA SER A 332 41.25 -1.07 -7.58
C SER A 332 40.52 0.15 -6.96
N PRO A 333 40.89 0.59 -5.74
CA PRO A 333 40.17 1.65 -5.01
C PRO A 333 40.24 3.06 -5.63
N GLU A 334 41.18 3.36 -6.54
CA GLU A 334 41.39 4.71 -7.10
C GLU A 334 40.94 4.88 -8.57
N GLN A 335 40.69 3.79 -9.31
CA GLN A 335 40.30 3.87 -10.74
C GLN A 335 38.86 3.39 -11.03
N ASP A 336 38.19 2.73 -10.08
CA ASP A 336 37.03 1.88 -10.41
C ASP A 336 35.68 2.32 -9.80
N GLN A 337 35.52 3.59 -9.42
CA GLN A 337 34.19 4.13 -9.05
C GLN A 337 33.45 4.76 -10.24
N GLN A 338 33.99 4.65 -11.45
CA GLN A 338 33.38 5.22 -12.65
C GLN A 338 32.65 4.14 -13.47
N CYS A 339 31.47 4.50 -13.95
CA CYS A 339 30.74 3.71 -14.92
C CYS A 339 31.53 3.60 -16.23
N LEU A 340 31.38 2.47 -16.95
CA LEU A 340 31.94 2.32 -18.29
C LEU A 340 31.55 3.50 -19.18
N SER A 341 32.50 4.08 -19.89
CA SER A 341 32.28 5.29 -20.71
C SER A 341 31.42 5.08 -21.96
N THR A 342 31.10 3.83 -22.31
CA THR A 342 30.28 3.50 -23.49
C THR A 342 29.09 2.62 -23.11
N CYS A 343 27.88 3.07 -23.49
CA CYS A 343 26.66 2.27 -23.41
C CYS A 343 26.44 1.43 -24.67
N ASP A 344 27.26 0.39 -24.87
CA ASP A 344 27.05 -0.59 -25.96
C ASP A 344 26.54 -1.92 -25.39
N PRO A 345 25.25 -2.25 -25.59
CA PRO A 345 24.67 -3.51 -25.13
C PRO A 345 25.27 -4.75 -25.81
N ASN A 346 25.99 -4.59 -26.93
CA ASN A 346 26.55 -5.71 -27.68
C ASN A 346 27.98 -6.10 -27.26
N ASN A 347 28.69 -5.28 -26.48
CA ASN A 347 30.15 -5.36 -26.41
C ASN A 347 30.73 -5.47 -24.99
N SER A 348 29.96 -5.95 -24.02
CA SER A 348 30.42 -5.92 -22.62
C SER A 348 30.02 -7.19 -21.86
N SER A 349 30.97 -8.11 -21.74
CA SER A 349 30.91 -9.21 -20.78
C SER A 349 31.05 -8.65 -19.36
N GLY A 350 30.16 -9.05 -18.44
CA GLY A 350 30.23 -8.58 -17.04
C GLY A 350 29.40 -7.33 -16.74
N VAL A 351 28.43 -7.00 -17.60
CA VAL A 351 27.38 -6.02 -17.30
C VAL A 351 25.99 -6.58 -17.54
N VAL A 352 25.02 -6.13 -16.74
CA VAL A 352 23.60 -6.44 -16.95
C VAL A 352 22.92 -5.17 -17.41
N PHE A 353 22.57 -5.10 -18.70
CA PHE A 353 21.76 -4.02 -19.23
C PHE A 353 20.30 -4.18 -18.82
N PHE A 354 19.68 -3.07 -18.47
CA PHE A 354 18.26 -2.99 -18.23
C PHE A 354 17.69 -1.76 -18.95
N ARG A 355 16.39 -1.83 -19.25
CA ARG A 355 15.65 -0.72 -19.84
C ARG A 355 14.44 -0.43 -18.97
N THR A 356 14.16 0.84 -18.72
CA THR A 356 12.92 1.23 -18.06
C THR A 356 11.81 1.24 -19.11
N ASP A 357 10.83 0.35 -18.94
CA ASP A 357 9.59 0.43 -19.71
C ASP A 357 8.93 1.78 -19.36
N GLY A 358 8.61 2.59 -20.37
CA GLY A 358 8.35 4.04 -20.25
C GLY A 358 7.12 4.49 -19.46
N ASP A 359 6.63 3.68 -18.52
CA ASP A 359 5.59 4.04 -17.57
C ASP A 359 6.25 4.31 -16.20
N ALA A 360 6.43 5.59 -15.87
CA ALA A 360 7.16 6.06 -14.67
C ALA A 360 6.58 5.56 -13.32
N LYS A 361 5.46 4.83 -13.34
CA LYS A 361 4.76 4.33 -12.14
C LYS A 361 5.21 2.95 -11.67
N THR A 362 6.03 2.22 -12.44
CA THR A 362 6.55 0.90 -12.03
C THR A 362 7.90 0.59 -12.68
N THR A 363 8.97 1.28 -12.27
CA THR A 363 10.34 0.95 -12.71
C THR A 363 11.02 0.06 -11.68
N SER A 364 10.43 -1.10 -11.39
CA SER A 364 11.08 -2.14 -10.59
C SER A 364 11.82 -3.09 -11.52
N ILE A 365 13.13 -3.24 -11.35
CA ILE A 365 13.98 -4.05 -12.24
C ILE A 365 14.51 -5.24 -11.44
N ASP A 366 14.07 -6.45 -11.79
CA ASP A 366 14.62 -7.66 -11.17
C ASP A 366 15.89 -8.10 -11.90
N VAL A 367 17.04 -7.73 -11.34
CA VAL A 367 18.35 -8.17 -11.83
C VAL A 367 18.81 -9.48 -11.17
N GLY A 368 18.01 -10.06 -10.27
CA GLY A 368 18.42 -11.18 -9.41
C GLY A 368 18.86 -12.42 -10.17
N TYR A 369 18.17 -12.76 -11.27
CA TYR A 369 18.57 -13.88 -12.13
C TYR A 369 19.85 -13.61 -12.91
N ALA A 370 20.05 -12.37 -13.37
CA ALA A 370 21.23 -12.00 -14.15
C ALA A 370 22.50 -11.94 -13.27
N LEU A 371 22.35 -11.56 -12.00
CA LEU A 371 23.43 -11.52 -11.01
C LEU A 371 23.74 -12.88 -10.36
N ARG A 372 23.02 -13.95 -10.72
CA ARG A 372 23.16 -15.27 -10.09
C ARG A 372 24.59 -15.80 -10.13
N ASP A 373 25.28 -15.56 -11.24
CA ASP A 373 26.61 -16.12 -11.52
C ASP A 373 27.74 -15.09 -11.31
N TRP A 374 27.44 -13.94 -10.71
CA TRP A 374 28.40 -12.85 -10.48
C TRP A 374 29.22 -13.02 -9.19
N LYS A 375 30.37 -12.34 -9.12
CA LYS A 375 31.22 -12.29 -7.91
C LYS A 375 30.51 -11.48 -6.81
N PRO A 376 30.32 -12.02 -5.59
CA PRO A 376 29.84 -11.24 -4.45
C PRO A 376 30.75 -10.03 -4.20
N GLY A 377 30.17 -8.89 -3.83
CA GLY A 377 30.89 -7.63 -3.63
C GLY A 377 30.06 -6.40 -3.97
N GLU A 378 30.70 -5.24 -3.98
CA GLU A 378 30.09 -3.99 -4.45
C GLU A 378 29.82 -4.06 -5.96
N LYS A 379 28.74 -3.41 -6.38
CA LYS A 379 28.24 -3.31 -7.75
C LYS A 379 27.84 -1.86 -7.99
N LEU A 380 28.13 -1.36 -9.19
CA LEU A 380 27.79 0.00 -9.59
C LEU A 380 26.55 -0.04 -10.47
N ILE A 381 25.58 0.83 -10.19
CA ILE A 381 24.39 1.03 -11.00
C ILE A 381 24.61 2.30 -11.82
N CYS A 382 24.57 2.15 -13.14
CA CYS A 382 24.94 3.20 -14.09
C CYS A 382 23.77 3.56 -15.02
N LYS A 383 23.62 4.85 -15.33
CA LYS A 383 22.66 5.35 -16.33
C LYS A 383 23.36 5.62 -17.66
N CYS A 384 22.69 5.29 -18.77
CA CYS A 384 23.06 5.77 -20.09
C CYS A 384 22.34 7.09 -20.39
N ASN A 385 23.08 8.18 -20.60
CA ASN A 385 22.45 9.45 -20.97
C ASN A 385 22.00 9.43 -22.43
N SER A 386 20.69 9.27 -22.67
CA SER A 386 20.11 9.09 -24.01
C SER A 386 19.83 10.40 -24.76
N LEU A 387 19.89 11.56 -24.08
CA LEU A 387 19.40 12.84 -24.61
C LEU A 387 20.35 13.61 -25.52
N GLN A 388 21.64 13.26 -25.62
CA GLN A 388 22.56 13.90 -26.56
C GLN A 388 22.63 13.14 -27.89
N SER A 389 21.53 13.16 -28.63
CA SER A 389 21.40 12.41 -29.91
C SER A 389 22.31 12.85 -31.06
N ARG A 390 23.29 13.76 -30.89
CA ARG A 390 24.10 14.26 -32.03
C ARG A 390 25.58 14.56 -31.78
N VAL A 391 26.13 14.35 -30.59
CA VAL A 391 27.57 14.54 -30.38
C VAL A 391 28.15 13.27 -29.74
N SER A 392 29.22 12.77 -30.34
CA SER A 392 29.99 11.59 -29.97
C SER A 392 30.42 11.60 -28.50
N GLU A 393 30.36 10.42 -27.86
CA GLU A 393 30.64 10.11 -26.45
C GLU A 393 29.40 10.25 -25.54
N GLY A 394 28.59 9.18 -25.50
CA GLY A 394 27.48 9.07 -24.56
C GLY A 394 28.01 8.85 -23.15
N ALA A 395 28.11 9.94 -22.38
CA ALA A 395 28.49 9.90 -20.98
C ALA A 395 27.56 8.99 -20.17
N THR A 396 28.14 8.16 -19.31
CA THR A 396 27.44 7.39 -18.28
C THR A 396 27.57 8.10 -16.95
N SER A 397 26.53 8.01 -16.12
CA SER A 397 26.58 8.52 -14.74
C SER A 397 26.37 7.39 -13.75
N LEU A 398 27.14 7.42 -12.66
CA LEU A 398 26.94 6.56 -11.51
C LEU A 398 25.68 7.03 -10.76
N LEU A 399 24.78 6.10 -10.46
CA LEU A 399 23.53 6.40 -9.75
C LEU A 399 23.54 5.89 -8.32
N ALA A 400 24.06 4.68 -8.10
CA ALA A 400 24.06 4.07 -6.78
C ALA A 400 25.06 2.91 -6.70
N LYS A 401 25.40 2.54 -5.46
CA LYS A 401 26.17 1.34 -5.13
C LYS A 401 25.25 0.28 -4.53
N MET A 402 25.47 -0.97 -4.92
CA MET A 402 24.73 -2.14 -4.42
C MET A 402 25.70 -3.18 -3.89
N GLN A 403 25.37 -3.80 -2.76
CA GLN A 403 26.15 -4.92 -2.23
C GLN A 403 25.49 -6.26 -2.60
N LEU A 404 26.24 -7.11 -3.32
CA LEU A 404 25.82 -8.46 -3.68
C LEU A 404 26.40 -9.48 -2.69
N HIS A 405 25.54 -10.07 -1.88
CA HIS A 405 25.88 -11.12 -0.92
C HIS A 405 25.79 -12.52 -1.54
N GLY A 406 26.64 -13.43 -1.05
CA GLY A 406 26.65 -14.83 -1.45
C GLY A 406 28.06 -15.45 -1.43
N PRO A 407 28.18 -16.73 -1.81
CA PRO A 407 29.45 -17.44 -1.90
C PRO A 407 30.26 -17.04 -3.15
N TYR A 408 31.59 -17.18 -3.10
CA TYR A 408 32.43 -17.10 -4.30
C TYR A 408 32.33 -18.39 -5.14
N LEU A 409 32.52 -18.27 -6.45
CA LEU A 409 32.52 -19.42 -7.38
C LEU A 409 33.82 -20.25 -7.30
N SER A 410 34.88 -19.69 -6.70
CA SER A 410 36.19 -20.33 -6.61
C SER A 410 36.35 -21.27 -5.43
N ASN A 411 35.33 -21.44 -4.58
CA ASN A 411 35.46 -22.36 -3.45
C ASN A 411 35.58 -23.80 -3.94
N THR A 412 36.37 -24.60 -3.24
CA THR A 412 36.53 -26.02 -3.49
C THR A 412 36.43 -26.77 -2.19
N ALA A 413 35.65 -27.85 -2.16
CA ALA A 413 35.55 -28.73 -1.00
C ALA A 413 35.63 -30.20 -1.44
N ALA A 414 36.17 -31.05 -0.58
CA ALA A 414 36.30 -32.48 -0.87
C ALA A 414 35.91 -33.32 0.34
N CYS A 415 35.20 -34.43 0.10
CA CYS A 415 34.89 -35.42 1.12
C CYS A 415 35.01 -36.84 0.58
N ALA A 416 35.60 -37.73 1.37
CA ALA A 416 35.76 -39.12 1.02
C ALA A 416 34.57 -39.96 1.48
N GLN A 417 34.10 -40.89 0.65
CA GLN A 417 32.98 -41.79 0.94
C GLN A 417 33.13 -42.56 2.27
N SER A 418 34.36 -42.89 2.66
CA SER A 418 34.65 -43.68 3.86
C SER A 418 34.60 -42.87 5.16
N TRP A 419 34.57 -41.54 5.09
CA TRP A 419 34.57 -40.70 6.29
C TRP A 419 33.24 -40.82 7.07
N PRO A 420 33.26 -40.62 8.39
CA PRO A 420 32.05 -40.63 9.22
C PRO A 420 31.21 -39.35 9.02
N THR A 421 31.86 -38.21 8.74
CA THR A 421 31.21 -36.91 8.54
C THR A 421 31.90 -36.14 7.42
N CYS A 422 31.15 -35.28 6.74
CA CYS A 422 31.66 -34.35 5.75
C CYS A 422 31.35 -32.91 6.18
N ASN A 423 32.40 -32.14 6.44
CA ASN A 423 32.31 -30.73 6.81
C ASN A 423 32.97 -29.89 5.71
N VAL A 424 32.25 -28.88 5.23
CA VAL A 424 32.80 -27.87 4.33
C VAL A 424 33.17 -26.64 5.17
N ALA A 425 34.47 -26.54 5.49
CA ALA A 425 35.04 -25.40 6.19
C ALA A 425 35.46 -24.30 5.21
N ASP A 426 35.60 -23.07 5.72
CA ASP A 426 36.26 -21.94 5.04
C ASP A 426 35.65 -21.54 3.69
N LEU A 427 34.32 -21.67 3.55
CA LEU A 427 33.64 -21.26 2.33
C LEU A 427 33.69 -19.73 2.21
N LEU A 428 34.50 -19.23 1.28
CA LEU A 428 34.69 -17.79 1.09
C LEU A 428 33.42 -17.19 0.48
N GLY A 429 33.00 -16.03 0.99
CA GLY A 429 31.85 -15.28 0.50
C GLY A 429 31.55 -14.06 1.36
N LEU A 430 30.51 -13.31 0.99
CA LEU A 430 30.10 -12.11 1.69
C LEU A 430 28.68 -12.25 2.25
N GLY A 431 28.52 -11.89 3.51
CA GLY A 431 27.22 -11.76 4.18
C GLY A 431 26.51 -13.08 4.47
N PHE A 432 27.22 -14.15 4.83
CA PHE A 432 26.59 -15.39 5.30
C PHE A 432 25.82 -15.18 6.61
N LYS A 433 24.70 -15.90 6.75
CA LYS A 433 23.79 -15.83 7.89
C LYS A 433 23.61 -17.21 8.51
N VAL A 434 23.96 -17.32 9.79
CA VAL A 434 23.85 -18.56 10.56
C VAL A 434 22.39 -19.03 10.60
N GLY A 435 22.18 -20.31 10.32
CA GLY A 435 20.86 -20.95 10.38
C GLY A 435 19.94 -20.68 9.19
N THR A 436 20.25 -19.74 8.30
CA THR A 436 19.42 -19.43 7.12
C THR A 436 20.11 -19.73 5.80
N ASP A 437 21.43 -19.84 5.78
CA ASP A 437 22.17 -20.20 4.58
C ASP A 437 22.39 -21.70 4.52
N HIS A 438 21.93 -22.31 3.43
CA HIS A 438 21.99 -23.74 3.19
C HIS A 438 22.88 -24.06 2.01
N LEU A 439 23.55 -25.20 2.09
CA LEU A 439 24.37 -25.78 1.03
C LEU A 439 23.83 -27.17 0.68
N ARG A 440 23.92 -27.52 -0.59
CA ARG A 440 23.60 -28.86 -1.10
C ARG A 440 24.52 -29.19 -2.26
N VAL A 441 25.01 -30.43 -2.34
CA VAL A 441 25.86 -30.89 -3.44
C VAL A 441 24.98 -31.44 -4.56
N MET A 442 25.20 -30.94 -5.78
CA MET A 442 24.40 -31.27 -6.94
C MET A 442 25.25 -31.43 -8.20
N LYS A 443 24.76 -32.16 -9.20
CA LYS A 443 25.48 -32.30 -10.49
C LYS A 443 25.57 -30.96 -11.22
N SER A 444 24.51 -30.16 -11.14
CA SER A 444 24.46 -28.78 -11.61
C SER A 444 23.45 -27.99 -10.79
N CYS A 445 23.79 -26.76 -10.39
CA CYS A 445 22.86 -25.87 -9.69
C CYS A 445 21.70 -25.38 -10.60
N SER A 446 21.87 -25.46 -11.92
CA SER A 446 20.80 -25.12 -12.88
C SER A 446 19.89 -26.30 -13.22
N ASN A 447 20.29 -27.54 -12.92
CA ASN A 447 19.54 -28.75 -13.28
C ASN A 447 19.51 -29.76 -12.14
N ALA A 448 18.62 -29.50 -11.19
CA ALA A 448 18.34 -30.37 -10.06
C ALA A 448 17.98 -31.81 -10.44
N ALA A 449 17.24 -32.00 -11.53
CA ALA A 449 16.73 -33.33 -11.94
C ALA A 449 17.84 -34.32 -12.32
N SER A 450 19.04 -33.83 -12.64
CA SER A 450 20.20 -34.65 -12.99
C SER A 450 21.01 -35.13 -11.79
N THR A 451 20.65 -34.69 -10.58
CA THR A 451 21.36 -35.02 -9.34
C THR A 451 20.77 -36.28 -8.70
N PRO A 452 21.60 -37.28 -8.33
CA PRO A 452 21.13 -38.44 -7.57
C PRO A 452 20.43 -38.04 -6.27
N HIS A 453 19.33 -38.71 -5.94
CA HIS A 453 18.50 -38.33 -4.79
C HIS A 453 19.28 -38.46 -3.47
N GLU A 454 20.05 -39.54 -3.34
CA GLU A 454 20.94 -39.87 -2.23
C GLU A 454 21.95 -38.75 -1.97
N LEU A 455 22.56 -38.24 -3.04
CA LEU A 455 23.50 -37.13 -2.96
C LEU A 455 22.81 -35.84 -2.51
N ALA A 456 21.67 -35.52 -3.11
CA ALA A 456 20.98 -34.26 -2.85
C ALA A 456 20.39 -34.19 -1.43
N VAL A 457 19.89 -35.31 -0.89
CA VAL A 457 19.37 -35.39 0.48
C VAL A 457 20.51 -35.45 1.49
N GLY A 458 21.49 -36.33 1.28
CA GLY A 458 22.56 -36.54 2.25
C GLY A 458 23.55 -35.37 2.38
N SER A 459 23.67 -34.54 1.33
CA SER A 459 24.57 -33.38 1.30
C SER A 459 23.97 -32.07 1.80
N HIS A 460 22.72 -32.07 2.26
CA HIS A 460 22.12 -30.85 2.82
C HIS A 460 22.87 -30.46 4.10
N ALA A 461 23.34 -29.21 4.12
CA ALA A 461 24.05 -28.64 5.24
C ALA A 461 23.54 -27.23 5.52
N ILE A 462 23.49 -26.86 6.79
CA ILE A 462 23.11 -25.51 7.25
C ILE A 462 24.37 -24.81 7.76
N TYR A 463 24.52 -23.52 7.46
CA TYR A 463 25.64 -22.72 7.95
C TYR A 463 25.60 -22.60 9.47
N GLY A 464 26.57 -23.22 10.15
CA GLY A 464 26.67 -23.28 11.60
C GLY A 464 27.26 -22.02 12.24
N THR A 465 27.13 -21.91 13.56
CA THR A 465 27.75 -20.84 14.37
C THR A 465 29.28 -20.91 14.39
N ASP A 466 29.84 -22.07 14.05
CA ASP A 466 31.27 -22.35 13.91
C ASP A 466 31.83 -21.96 12.52
N GLY A 467 31.00 -21.40 11.65
CA GLY A 467 31.38 -21.00 10.29
C GLY A 467 31.54 -22.18 9.33
N GLN A 468 31.05 -23.37 9.68
CA GLN A 468 31.16 -24.57 8.84
C GLN A 468 29.78 -25.03 8.35
N TYR A 469 29.75 -25.67 7.18
CA TYR A 469 28.59 -26.41 6.69
C TYR A 469 28.78 -27.89 6.99
N ARG A 470 27.98 -28.44 7.91
CA ARG A 470 28.01 -29.87 8.26
C ARG A 470 26.87 -30.60 7.58
N MET A 471 27.19 -31.63 6.80
CA MET A 471 26.17 -32.42 6.10
C MET A 471 25.35 -33.24 7.10
N GLU A 472 24.03 -33.05 7.14
CA GLU A 472 23.14 -33.63 8.15
C GLU A 472 23.01 -35.16 8.02
N SER A 473 23.21 -35.71 6.82
CA SER A 473 22.97 -37.14 6.53
C SER A 473 23.99 -37.69 5.55
N PHE A 474 25.29 -37.46 5.81
CA PHE A 474 26.40 -37.89 4.93
C PHE A 474 26.35 -39.39 4.59
N GLU A 475 25.89 -40.22 5.52
CA GLU A 475 25.64 -41.66 5.36
C GLU A 475 24.79 -41.98 4.10
N LEU A 476 23.79 -41.15 3.80
CA LEU A 476 22.93 -41.33 2.63
C LEU A 476 23.66 -41.10 1.32
N MET A 477 24.77 -40.36 1.30
CA MET A 477 25.51 -40.06 0.06
C MET A 477 26.37 -41.23 -0.42
N ARG A 478 26.71 -42.20 0.44
CA ARG A 478 27.66 -43.28 0.13
C ARG A 478 27.35 -44.09 -1.13
N PRO A 479 26.10 -44.43 -1.45
CA PRO A 479 25.77 -45.16 -2.69
C PRO A 479 25.97 -44.34 -3.97
N THR A 480 26.19 -43.03 -3.86
CA THR A 480 26.35 -42.14 -5.02
C THR A 480 27.69 -42.38 -5.69
N ARG A 481 27.70 -42.37 -7.03
CA ARG A 481 28.95 -42.34 -7.82
C ARG A 481 29.86 -41.19 -7.36
N VAL A 482 31.16 -41.46 -7.37
CA VAL A 482 32.20 -40.47 -7.07
C VAL A 482 32.43 -39.54 -8.26
N GLY A 483 32.97 -38.35 -8.02
CA GLY A 483 33.26 -37.39 -9.10
C GLY A 483 33.18 -35.93 -8.70
N PHE A 484 33.15 -35.08 -9.72
CA PHE A 484 33.04 -33.64 -9.60
C PHE A 484 31.58 -33.22 -9.61
N TYR A 485 31.19 -32.47 -8.59
CA TYR A 485 29.87 -31.90 -8.38
C TYR A 485 30.00 -30.40 -8.13
N ASN A 486 28.86 -29.73 -8.05
CA ASN A 486 28.77 -28.33 -7.67
C ASN A 486 28.20 -28.23 -6.25
N MET A 487 28.81 -27.38 -5.44
CA MET A 487 28.18 -26.91 -4.22
C MET A 487 27.14 -25.87 -4.64
N CYS A 488 25.89 -26.11 -4.32
CA CYS A 488 24.79 -25.22 -4.65
C CYS A 488 24.22 -24.63 -3.37
N TRP A 489 23.93 -23.33 -3.42
CA TRP A 489 23.62 -22.53 -2.25
C TRP A 489 22.22 -21.94 -2.34
N CYS A 490 21.57 -21.84 -1.18
CA CYS A 490 20.26 -21.25 -1.01
C CYS A 490 20.20 -20.47 0.31
N ARG A 491 19.55 -19.30 0.28
CA ARG A 491 19.21 -18.54 1.49
C ARG A 491 17.72 -18.67 1.79
N GLU A 492 17.42 -19.09 3.01
CA GLU A 492 16.07 -19.15 3.54
C GLU A 492 15.52 -17.73 3.74
N THR A 493 14.30 -17.51 3.25
CA THR A 493 13.53 -16.28 3.38
C THR A 493 12.08 -16.63 3.73
N ALA A 494 11.24 -15.62 3.99
CA ALA A 494 9.81 -15.84 4.21
C ALA A 494 9.10 -16.51 3.01
N GLU A 495 9.66 -16.42 1.81
CA GLU A 495 9.08 -16.97 0.57
C GLU A 495 9.77 -18.26 0.09
N ARG A 496 10.98 -18.54 0.56
CA ARG A 496 11.80 -19.68 0.13
C ARG A 496 12.42 -20.36 1.34
N ASN A 497 12.10 -21.64 1.57
CA ASN A 497 12.55 -22.39 2.74
C ASN A 497 13.74 -23.35 2.47
N CYS A 498 14.39 -23.23 1.31
CA CYS A 498 15.53 -24.06 0.89
C CYS A 498 15.29 -25.58 1.04
N SER A 499 14.05 -26.03 0.88
CA SER A 499 13.71 -27.45 1.01
C SER A 499 13.75 -28.17 -0.33
N GLU A 500 13.31 -27.51 -1.41
CA GLU A 500 13.23 -28.09 -2.74
C GLU A 500 14.58 -28.02 -3.46
N HIS A 501 14.89 -29.00 -4.31
CA HIS A 501 16.16 -28.99 -5.07
C HIS A 501 16.29 -27.78 -6.01
N GLY A 502 15.17 -27.22 -6.48
CA GLY A 502 15.15 -26.03 -7.34
C GLY A 502 15.54 -24.74 -6.61
N ASP A 503 15.53 -24.73 -5.28
CA ASP A 503 15.89 -23.54 -4.49
C ASP A 503 17.40 -23.28 -4.51
N PHE A 504 18.21 -24.32 -4.68
CA PHE A 504 19.68 -24.30 -4.69
C PHE A 504 20.22 -23.95 -6.09
N SER A 505 19.88 -22.75 -6.56
CA SER A 505 20.19 -22.31 -7.93
C SER A 505 21.55 -21.62 -8.07
N VAL A 506 22.21 -21.24 -6.98
CA VAL A 506 23.47 -20.48 -6.99
C VAL A 506 24.64 -21.42 -6.81
N SER A 507 25.63 -21.38 -7.71
CA SER A 507 26.88 -22.10 -7.49
C SER A 507 27.72 -21.42 -6.40
N ALA A 508 28.16 -22.23 -5.44
CA ALA A 508 29.05 -21.87 -4.37
C ALA A 508 30.46 -22.42 -4.58
N GLY A 509 30.73 -23.07 -5.72
CA GLY A 509 32.02 -23.67 -6.05
C GLY A 509 31.95 -25.16 -6.39
N THR A 510 33.12 -25.81 -6.48
CA THR A 510 33.24 -27.22 -6.88
C THR A 510 33.32 -28.13 -5.66
N PHE A 511 32.56 -29.21 -5.69
CA PHE A 511 32.63 -30.28 -4.69
C PHE A 511 33.26 -31.53 -5.31
N VAL A 512 34.28 -32.08 -4.68
CA VAL A 512 34.96 -33.31 -5.11
C VAL A 512 34.55 -34.45 -4.18
N TYR A 513 33.74 -35.38 -4.69
CA TYR A 513 33.36 -36.57 -3.93
C TYR A 513 34.36 -37.69 -4.21
N VAL A 514 35.16 -38.02 -3.20
CA VAL A 514 36.35 -38.88 -3.30
C VAL A 514 36.01 -40.32 -2.94
N GLY A 515 36.54 -41.26 -3.72
CA GLY A 515 36.43 -42.69 -3.48
C GLY A 515 36.42 -43.50 -4.78
N PRO A 516 36.24 -44.83 -4.67
CA PRO A 516 36.07 -45.73 -5.81
C PRO A 516 34.63 -45.71 -6.35
N ASN A 517 34.44 -46.01 -7.64
CA ASN A 517 33.10 -46.25 -8.17
C ASN A 517 32.60 -47.63 -7.72
N ALA A 518 31.44 -47.67 -7.07
CA ALA A 518 30.81 -48.92 -6.68
C ALA A 518 30.45 -49.77 -7.92
N ARG A 519 30.90 -51.01 -7.93
CA ARG A 519 30.45 -52.07 -8.83
C ARG A 519 29.34 -52.83 -8.10
N SER A 520 28.20 -53.09 -8.75
CA SER A 520 27.11 -53.84 -8.11
C SER A 520 27.56 -55.23 -7.69
N TRP A 521 28.38 -55.87 -8.51
CA TRP A 521 29.01 -57.15 -8.22
C TRP A 521 30.39 -57.25 -8.86
N MET A 522 31.27 -57.96 -8.19
CA MET A 522 32.56 -58.41 -8.71
C MET A 522 32.43 -59.85 -9.20
N ASP A 523 33.37 -60.28 -10.04
CA ASP A 523 33.39 -61.66 -10.47
C ASP A 523 33.52 -62.57 -9.24
N PRO A 524 32.65 -63.60 -9.12
CA PRO A 524 32.69 -64.50 -8.00
C PRO A 524 34.06 -65.19 -7.91
N TYR A 525 34.56 -65.36 -6.69
CA TYR A 525 35.86 -65.97 -6.44
C TYR A 525 35.67 -67.38 -5.87
N GLU A 526 36.27 -68.37 -6.52
CA GLU A 526 36.26 -69.77 -6.05
C GLU A 526 37.29 -69.92 -4.92
N LEU A 527 36.83 -70.25 -3.71
CA LEU A 527 37.71 -70.43 -2.55
C LEU A 527 38.74 -71.53 -2.83
N GLY A 528 40.03 -71.24 -2.59
CA GLY A 528 41.12 -72.18 -2.88
C GLY A 528 41.55 -72.21 -4.36
N SER A 529 41.08 -71.26 -5.18
CA SER A 529 41.62 -71.04 -6.53
C SER A 529 43.12 -70.68 -6.49
N TRP A 530 43.87 -71.11 -7.51
CA TRP A 530 45.30 -70.85 -7.64
C TRP A 530 45.64 -69.39 -8.01
N ASN A 531 44.64 -68.59 -8.36
CA ASN A 531 44.81 -67.18 -8.72
C ASN A 531 44.59 -66.30 -7.49
N SER A 532 45.36 -65.22 -7.35
CA SER A 532 45.09 -64.22 -6.30
C SER A 532 43.75 -63.52 -6.55
N PHE A 533 43.03 -63.23 -5.48
CA PHE A 533 41.83 -62.40 -5.54
C PHE A 533 42.25 -60.94 -5.70
N GLN A 534 42.26 -60.50 -6.94
CA GLN A 534 42.44 -59.11 -7.29
C GLN A 534 41.09 -58.48 -7.58
N VAL A 535 40.91 -57.24 -7.13
CA VAL A 535 39.84 -56.37 -7.59
C VAL A 535 40.47 -55.45 -8.64
N PRO A 536 40.46 -55.85 -9.93
CA PRO A 536 41.08 -55.05 -10.99
C PRO A 536 40.20 -53.86 -11.38
N GLU A 537 40.81 -52.92 -12.11
CA GLU A 537 40.10 -51.82 -12.74
C GLU A 537 39.30 -50.96 -11.75
N VAL A 538 39.90 -50.67 -10.61
CA VAL A 538 39.31 -49.79 -9.60
C VAL A 538 39.45 -48.36 -10.08
N TYR A 539 38.39 -47.87 -10.73
CA TYR A 539 38.29 -46.48 -11.15
C TYR A 539 37.53 -45.67 -10.12
N GLY A 540 38.06 -44.49 -9.79
CA GLY A 540 37.48 -43.60 -8.80
C GLY A 540 38.02 -42.17 -8.95
N THR A 541 37.54 -41.27 -8.10
CA THR A 541 38.05 -39.89 -8.02
C THR A 541 38.82 -39.75 -6.72
N GLY A 542 40.06 -39.26 -6.77
CA GLY A 542 40.88 -39.00 -5.57
C GLY A 542 41.39 -40.24 -4.82
N LEU A 543 41.49 -41.38 -5.52
CA LEU A 543 42.19 -42.56 -5.00
C LEU A 543 43.70 -42.28 -4.93
N ARG A 544 44.35 -42.72 -3.85
CA ARG A 544 45.77 -42.48 -3.61
C ARG A 544 46.48 -43.68 -3.00
N LEU A 545 47.80 -43.73 -3.13
CA LEU A 545 48.63 -44.68 -2.42
C LEU A 545 48.38 -44.58 -0.90
N GLY A 546 48.17 -45.71 -0.23
CA GLY A 546 47.78 -45.79 1.18
C GLY A 546 46.27 -45.97 1.43
N ASP A 547 45.41 -45.84 0.41
CA ASP A 547 44.00 -46.25 0.53
C ASP A 547 43.92 -47.77 0.75
N ARG A 548 42.99 -48.23 1.60
CA ARG A 548 42.85 -49.65 1.98
C ARG A 548 41.47 -50.18 1.62
N ALA A 549 41.39 -51.49 1.35
CA ALA A 549 40.14 -52.22 1.23
C ALA A 549 40.13 -53.44 2.17
N MET A 550 38.96 -53.81 2.69
CA MET A 550 38.76 -54.92 3.62
C MET A 550 37.49 -55.70 3.24
N LEU A 551 37.51 -57.02 3.41
CA LEU A 551 36.32 -57.87 3.19
C LEU A 551 35.50 -57.94 4.47
N LEU A 552 34.24 -57.46 4.42
CA LEU A 552 33.31 -57.48 5.55
C LEU A 552 31.94 -58.00 5.09
N LEU A 553 31.17 -58.61 5.98
CA LEU A 553 29.77 -58.98 5.68
C LEU A 553 28.91 -57.73 5.42
N LYS A 554 29.24 -56.62 6.08
CA LYS A 554 28.63 -55.31 5.90
C LYS A 554 29.63 -54.22 6.27
N CYS A 555 29.81 -53.25 5.38
CA CYS A 555 30.75 -52.14 5.61
C CYS A 555 30.35 -51.30 6.83
N GLY A 556 31.33 -50.91 7.64
CA GLY A 556 31.14 -50.06 8.82
C GLY A 556 30.67 -50.78 10.10
N GLU A 557 30.44 -52.09 10.07
CA GLU A 557 30.18 -52.91 11.26
C GLU A 557 31.45 -53.61 11.73
N GLU A 558 31.60 -53.84 13.04
CA GLU A 558 32.68 -54.70 13.53
C GLU A 558 32.46 -56.13 13.02
N GLY A 559 33.38 -56.62 12.18
CA GLY A 559 33.34 -57.97 11.64
C GLY A 559 33.50 -59.03 12.74
N SER A 560 33.22 -60.30 12.40
CA SER A 560 33.63 -61.42 13.26
C SER A 560 35.15 -61.36 13.46
N ALA A 561 35.61 -61.60 14.68
CA ALA A 561 37.03 -61.46 15.06
C ALA A 561 38.00 -62.32 14.21
N ASP A 562 37.47 -63.25 13.41
CA ASP A 562 38.20 -64.25 12.65
C ASP A 562 38.47 -63.86 11.18
N VAL A 563 37.87 -62.79 10.63
CA VAL A 563 38.10 -62.35 9.23
C VAL A 563 38.84 -61.01 9.21
N ASN A 564 40.16 -61.05 9.02
CA ASN A 564 41.01 -59.86 8.91
C ASN A 564 41.76 -59.82 7.57
N VAL A 565 41.00 -59.77 6.48
CA VAL A 565 41.55 -59.76 5.12
C VAL A 565 41.47 -58.34 4.56
N SER A 566 42.62 -57.68 4.42
CA SER A 566 42.73 -56.32 3.87
C SER A 566 43.82 -56.21 2.80
N ALA A 567 43.66 -55.26 1.90
CA ALA A 567 44.57 -54.95 0.80
C ALA A 567 44.83 -53.44 0.73
N GLU A 568 46.00 -53.06 0.21
CA GLU A 568 46.36 -51.67 -0.07
C GLU A 568 46.19 -51.37 -1.57
N TYR A 569 45.79 -50.15 -1.89
CA TYR A 569 45.58 -49.72 -3.27
C TYR A 569 46.91 -49.57 -4.01
N ASN A 570 47.06 -50.31 -5.12
CA ASN A 570 48.20 -50.14 -6.02
C ASN A 570 47.87 -49.15 -7.14
N GLU A 571 48.40 -47.94 -7.05
CA GLU A 571 48.14 -46.86 -8.01
C GLU A 571 48.60 -47.21 -9.44
N ALA A 572 49.72 -47.92 -9.59
CA ALA A 572 50.28 -48.25 -10.91
C ALA A 572 49.44 -49.27 -11.70
N LEU A 573 48.72 -50.14 -10.98
CA LEU A 573 47.91 -51.21 -11.56
C LEU A 573 46.41 -50.96 -11.44
N HIS A 574 45.98 -49.93 -10.70
CA HIS A 574 44.59 -49.66 -10.36
C HIS A 574 43.86 -50.88 -9.76
N VAL A 575 44.52 -51.59 -8.84
CA VAL A 575 44.06 -52.87 -8.28
C VAL A 575 44.20 -52.88 -6.75
N PHE A 576 43.24 -53.52 -6.06
CA PHE A 576 43.43 -54.05 -4.71
C PHE A 576 43.75 -55.54 -4.80
N ASP A 577 44.92 -55.96 -4.32
CA ASP A 577 45.35 -57.36 -4.34
C ASP A 577 45.25 -57.96 -2.93
N PHE A 578 44.29 -58.88 -2.74
CA PHE A 578 44.06 -59.56 -1.46
C PHE A 578 44.87 -60.85 -1.33
N GLY A 579 45.68 -61.21 -2.34
CA GLY A 579 46.43 -62.47 -2.35
C GLY A 579 45.55 -63.70 -2.60
N MET A 580 46.08 -64.89 -2.31
CA MET A 580 45.32 -66.14 -2.44
C MET A 580 44.42 -66.31 -1.21
N LEU A 581 43.12 -66.51 -1.44
CA LEU A 581 42.12 -66.64 -0.37
C LEU A 581 41.60 -68.07 -0.26
N SER A 582 41.55 -68.57 0.97
CA SER A 582 41.18 -69.94 1.31
C SER A 582 40.17 -69.98 2.45
N ALA A 583 39.48 -71.11 2.61
CA ALA A 583 38.60 -71.31 3.76
C ALA A 583 39.34 -71.22 5.11
N SER A 584 40.67 -71.42 5.13
CA SER A 584 41.49 -71.23 6.35
C SER A 584 41.68 -69.77 6.76
N ASP A 585 41.37 -68.79 5.90
CA ASP A 585 41.40 -67.37 6.21
C ASP A 585 40.11 -66.88 6.92
N GLY A 586 39.28 -67.81 7.40
CA GLY A 586 38.02 -67.53 8.07
C GLY A 586 36.87 -67.14 7.12
N LEU A 587 37.08 -67.23 5.81
CA LEU A 587 36.09 -66.89 4.78
C LEU A 587 35.12 -68.06 4.55
N LEU A 588 33.83 -67.76 4.59
CA LEU A 588 32.75 -68.69 4.26
C LEU A 588 32.32 -68.53 2.79
N ALA A 589 31.72 -69.55 2.18
CA ALA A 589 31.17 -69.46 0.82
C ALA A 589 29.87 -68.61 0.80
N THR A 590 30.01 -67.31 1.05
CA THR A 590 28.92 -66.33 1.14
C THR A 590 29.30 -65.02 0.46
N VAL A 591 28.40 -64.04 0.50
CA VAL A 591 28.62 -62.73 -0.10
C VAL A 591 29.30 -61.80 0.89
N TYR A 592 30.50 -61.34 0.56
CA TYR A 592 31.20 -60.30 1.30
C TYR A 592 31.14 -58.99 0.52
N ALA A 593 31.01 -57.88 1.24
CA ALA A 593 31.23 -56.54 0.73
C ALA A 593 32.74 -56.22 0.75
N VAL A 594 33.24 -55.67 -0.35
CA VAL A 594 34.58 -55.08 -0.42
C VAL A 594 34.45 -53.64 0.05
N CYS A 595 34.91 -53.37 1.26
CA CYS A 595 34.75 -52.10 1.94
C CYS A 595 36.03 -51.28 1.85
N TRP A 596 35.93 -50.00 1.50
CA TRP A 596 37.05 -49.08 1.27
C TRP A 596 37.18 -48.05 2.39
N CYS A 597 38.43 -47.68 2.66
CA CYS A 597 38.81 -46.63 3.58
C CYS A 597 39.99 -45.81 3.06
N GLN A 598 39.87 -44.48 3.14
CA GLN A 598 40.95 -43.53 2.87
C GLN A 598 41.53 -42.95 4.16
N THR A 599 42.85 -43.11 4.34
CA THR A 599 43.59 -42.58 5.49
C THR A 599 43.66 -41.05 5.44
N ASN A 600 43.37 -40.37 6.54
CA ASN A 600 43.62 -38.93 6.70
C ASN A 600 44.09 -38.64 8.12
N HIS A 601 45.41 -38.51 8.30
CA HIS A 601 46.04 -38.30 9.60
C HIS A 601 45.62 -36.98 10.27
N GLU A 602 45.32 -35.93 9.50
CA GLU A 602 44.92 -34.63 10.04
C GLU A 602 43.54 -34.66 10.69
N MET A 603 42.65 -35.53 10.21
CA MET A 603 41.31 -35.73 10.77
C MET A 603 41.20 -36.97 11.69
N GLY A 604 42.31 -37.69 11.92
CA GLY A 604 42.35 -38.88 12.78
C GLY A 604 41.74 -40.15 12.17
N TYR A 605 41.68 -40.26 10.84
CA TYR A 605 41.18 -41.46 10.15
C TYR A 605 42.35 -42.35 9.72
N HIS A 606 42.47 -43.55 10.30
CA HIS A 606 43.65 -44.40 10.16
C HIS A 606 43.41 -45.71 9.37
N CYS A 607 42.15 -46.09 9.15
CA CYS A 607 41.76 -47.33 8.48
C CYS A 607 42.28 -48.59 9.21
N ASP A 608 42.32 -48.56 10.54
CA ASP A 608 42.88 -49.63 11.37
C ASP A 608 41.81 -50.58 11.94
N SER A 609 40.54 -50.16 11.96
CA SER A 609 39.41 -50.95 12.44
C SER A 609 38.37 -51.20 11.35
N ALA A 610 37.67 -52.34 11.42
CA ALA A 610 36.59 -52.68 10.47
C ALA A 610 35.50 -51.60 10.39
N ALA A 611 35.22 -50.90 11.49
CA ALA A 611 34.24 -49.82 11.57
C ALA A 611 34.62 -48.55 10.77
N GLU A 612 35.89 -48.42 10.36
CA GLU A 612 36.40 -47.33 9.52
C GLU A 612 36.23 -47.61 8.01
N PHE A 613 36.04 -48.88 7.61
CA PHE A 613 35.78 -49.28 6.23
C PHE A 613 34.29 -49.15 5.90
N ARG A 614 33.85 -47.92 5.65
CA ARG A 614 32.43 -47.57 5.54
C ARG A 614 31.87 -47.50 4.11
N ALA A 615 32.74 -47.49 3.10
CA ALA A 615 32.33 -47.33 1.70
C ALA A 615 32.33 -48.66 0.96
N GLU A 616 31.18 -49.13 0.48
CA GLU A 616 31.10 -50.37 -0.30
C GLU A 616 31.54 -50.15 -1.75
N MET A 617 32.62 -50.82 -2.15
CA MET A 617 33.11 -50.84 -3.54
C MET A 617 32.36 -51.82 -4.42
N GLY A 618 31.76 -52.84 -3.81
CA GLY A 618 31.00 -53.88 -4.48
C GLY A 618 30.97 -55.15 -3.68
N LYS A 619 30.23 -56.13 -4.18
CA LYS A 619 30.04 -57.43 -3.54
C LYS A 619 30.74 -58.51 -4.30
N VAL A 620 31.44 -59.38 -3.59
CA VAL A 620 32.02 -60.59 -4.14
C VAL A 620 31.32 -61.78 -3.49
N ALA A 621 30.81 -62.68 -4.34
CA ALA A 621 30.33 -63.97 -3.88
C ALA A 621 31.53 -64.93 -3.87
N PHE A 622 31.84 -65.48 -2.69
CA PHE A 622 32.79 -66.57 -2.59
C PHE A 622 32.05 -67.88 -2.89
N LEU A 623 32.50 -68.59 -3.91
CA LEU A 623 31.84 -69.81 -4.39
C LEU A 623 32.53 -71.06 -3.87
N CYS A 624 31.71 -72.09 -3.69
CA CYS A 624 32.14 -73.46 -3.58
C CYS A 624 32.94 -73.91 -4.82
N PRO A 625 33.94 -74.77 -4.63
CA PRO A 625 34.69 -75.38 -5.74
C PRO A 625 33.80 -76.06 -6.78
N ARG A 626 34.24 -76.10 -8.05
CA ARG A 626 33.46 -76.71 -9.15
C ARG A 626 32.97 -78.13 -8.82
N ARG A 627 31.66 -78.33 -9.00
CA ARG A 627 30.84 -79.51 -8.70
C ARG A 627 30.26 -79.55 -7.30
N GLU A 628 30.62 -78.61 -6.42
CA GLU A 628 30.08 -78.48 -5.07
C GLU A 628 29.05 -77.34 -4.96
N VAL A 629 28.13 -77.43 -4.01
CA VAL A 629 26.92 -76.63 -3.79
C VAL A 629 26.77 -76.45 -2.29
N ASP A 630 26.57 -75.22 -1.81
CA ASP A 630 26.25 -74.99 -0.40
C ASP A 630 24.78 -75.33 -0.17
N ARG A 631 24.52 -76.56 0.32
CA ARG A 631 23.18 -77.16 0.31
C ARG A 631 22.29 -76.63 1.44
N ASP A 632 22.87 -76.23 2.56
CA ASP A 632 22.18 -75.72 3.75
C ASP A 632 22.36 -74.21 3.98
N ARG A 633 23.11 -73.53 3.09
CA ARG A 633 23.36 -72.08 3.09
C ARG A 633 24.12 -71.60 4.32
N ASP A 634 24.93 -72.47 4.92
CA ASP A 634 25.77 -72.14 6.06
C ASP A 634 27.18 -71.67 5.65
N GLY A 635 27.49 -71.73 4.34
CA GLY A 635 28.78 -71.37 3.76
C GLY A 635 29.73 -72.56 3.53
N VAL A 636 29.27 -73.82 3.66
CA VAL A 636 30.04 -75.08 3.49
C VAL A 636 29.52 -75.88 2.26
N CYS A 637 30.37 -76.59 1.50
CA CYS A 637 30.11 -77.03 0.10
C CYS A 637 29.96 -78.58 -0.17
N ASP A 638 29.00 -79.05 -1.03
CA ASP A 638 28.59 -80.47 -1.36
C ASP A 638 28.24 -80.82 -2.87
N LEU A 639 28.30 -82.06 -3.44
CA LEU A 639 28.21 -82.35 -4.93
C LEU A 639 26.82 -82.51 -5.71
N CYS A 640 26.69 -82.13 -7.03
CA CYS A 640 25.44 -82.18 -7.91
C CYS A 640 25.26 -83.32 -9.01
N PRO A 641 24.00 -83.69 -9.47
CA PRO A 641 23.69 -84.78 -10.45
C PRO A 641 23.31 -84.40 -11.93
N LEU A 642 23.36 -85.35 -12.89
CA LEU A 642 23.27 -85.20 -14.38
C LEU A 642 21.83 -85.10 -14.99
N MET A 643 21.41 -83.89 -15.42
CA MET A 643 20.33 -83.47 -16.37
C MET A 643 19.81 -82.07 -16.05
N PHE A 644 20.29 -81.56 -14.93
CA PHE A 644 20.23 -80.17 -14.55
C PHE A 644 21.64 -79.61 -14.67
N GLN A 645 21.74 -78.38 -15.14
CA GLN A 645 22.95 -77.62 -14.88
C GLN A 645 22.80 -77.02 -13.48
N THR A 646 23.90 -76.90 -12.72
CA THR A 646 23.97 -75.82 -11.72
C THR A 646 23.51 -74.58 -12.45
N ALA A 647 22.43 -73.95 -11.98
CA ALA A 647 21.85 -72.79 -12.65
C ALA A 647 23.00 -71.89 -13.10
N GLY A 648 23.10 -71.68 -14.42
CA GLY A 648 24.22 -70.93 -14.99
C GLY A 648 24.09 -69.49 -14.55
N GLY A 649 24.77 -69.14 -13.47
CA GLY A 649 24.74 -67.83 -12.85
C GLY A 649 24.49 -67.91 -11.36
N TRP A 650 25.14 -67.00 -10.63
CA TRP A 650 24.93 -66.44 -9.28
C TRP A 650 24.31 -67.28 -8.15
N ASP A 651 23.31 -68.12 -8.41
CA ASP A 651 22.71 -69.05 -7.47
C ASP A 651 23.20 -70.47 -7.74
N SER A 652 24.43 -70.75 -7.30
CA SER A 652 25.01 -72.09 -7.15
C SER A 652 24.28 -72.88 -6.07
N MET A 653 22.94 -72.95 -6.12
CA MET A 653 22.12 -73.56 -5.07
C MET A 653 21.13 -74.60 -5.59
N GLU A 654 20.66 -74.50 -6.85
CA GLU A 654 19.67 -75.44 -7.39
C GLU A 654 19.81 -75.67 -8.90
N CYS A 655 18.92 -76.52 -9.43
CA CYS A 655 18.98 -77.17 -10.73
C CYS A 655 17.61 -76.98 -11.47
N VAL A 656 17.42 -76.13 -12.54
CA VAL A 656 16.05 -75.72 -13.08
C VAL A 656 15.88 -75.24 -14.59
N ILE A 657 14.62 -75.00 -15.10
CA ILE A 657 14.05 -74.56 -16.46
C ILE A 657 12.93 -73.42 -16.32
N ASP A 658 12.73 -72.34 -17.16
CA ASP A 658 11.92 -71.07 -16.82
C ASP A 658 10.71 -70.57 -17.72
N GLY A 659 9.66 -69.97 -17.10
CA GLY A 659 8.40 -69.45 -17.69
C GLY A 659 7.77 -68.14 -17.12
N ASN A 660 8.45 -67.34 -16.29
CA ASN A 660 7.88 -66.12 -15.65
C ASN A 660 7.82 -64.84 -16.53
N LEU A 661 8.52 -64.83 -17.65
CA LEU A 661 8.66 -63.64 -18.50
C LEU A 661 7.34 -63.20 -19.18
N PHE A 662 6.35 -64.09 -19.26
CA PHE A 662 5.12 -63.89 -20.04
C PHE A 662 4.05 -63.04 -19.32
N LEU A 663 4.00 -63.03 -17.99
CA LEU A 663 2.90 -62.42 -17.21
C LEU A 663 3.12 -60.94 -16.88
N LEU A 664 4.37 -60.45 -16.91
CA LEU A 664 4.76 -59.11 -16.47
C LEU A 664 4.33 -57.99 -17.44
N THR A 665 4.22 -58.29 -18.73
CA THR A 665 4.06 -57.29 -19.79
C THR A 665 2.64 -56.71 -19.88
N CYS A 666 1.61 -57.50 -19.57
CA CYS A 666 0.21 -57.06 -19.63
C CYS A 666 -0.20 -56.12 -18.48
N LEU A 667 0.44 -56.24 -17.32
CA LEU A 667 0.10 -55.46 -16.12
C LEU A 667 0.52 -53.98 -16.24
N LEU A 668 1.63 -53.71 -16.94
CA LEU A 668 2.23 -52.37 -17.05
C LEU A 668 1.42 -51.39 -17.92
N PHE A 669 0.61 -51.88 -18.88
CA PHE A 669 -0.17 -51.03 -19.79
C PHE A 669 -1.36 -50.35 -19.11
N ILE A 670 -2.11 -51.09 -18.27
CA ILE A 670 -3.32 -50.58 -17.60
C ILE A 670 -2.99 -49.45 -16.60
N VAL A 671 -1.82 -49.54 -15.96
CA VAL A 671 -1.36 -48.56 -14.96
C VAL A 671 -1.03 -47.21 -15.59
N SER A 672 -0.44 -47.20 -16.79
CA SER A 672 -0.01 -45.97 -17.48
C SER A 672 -1.20 -45.09 -17.95
N THR A 673 -2.25 -45.70 -18.50
CA THR A 673 -3.44 -44.97 -18.99
C THR A 673 -4.23 -44.29 -17.85
N LEU A 674 -4.28 -44.92 -16.66
CA LEU A 674 -4.95 -44.36 -15.48
C LEU A 674 -4.20 -43.15 -14.90
N LEU A 675 -2.85 -43.17 -14.93
CA LEU A 675 -2.03 -42.05 -14.47
C LEU A 675 -2.18 -40.80 -15.35
N PHE A 676 -2.32 -40.97 -16.67
CA PHE A 676 -2.50 -39.85 -17.60
C PHE A 676 -3.84 -39.11 -17.42
N LEU A 677 -4.94 -39.85 -17.21
CA LEU A 677 -6.26 -39.28 -16.94
C LEU A 677 -6.28 -38.53 -15.59
N SER A 678 -5.51 -38.98 -14.60
CA SER A 678 -5.35 -38.31 -13.31
C SER A 678 -4.66 -36.95 -13.45
N CYS A 679 -3.60 -36.86 -14.26
CA CYS A 679 -2.82 -35.63 -14.42
C CYS A 679 -3.53 -34.56 -15.27
N THR A 680 -4.26 -34.95 -16.32
CA THR A 680 -4.91 -33.98 -17.24
C THR A 680 -6.19 -33.35 -16.68
N THR A 681 -6.81 -33.95 -15.66
CA THR A 681 -8.07 -33.46 -15.08
C THR A 681 -7.89 -32.53 -13.87
N SER A 682 -6.64 -32.18 -13.49
CA SER A 682 -6.32 -31.32 -12.33
C SER A 682 -7.18 -31.67 -11.09
N LEU A 683 -7.28 -32.95 -10.75
CA LEU A 683 -8.02 -33.41 -9.58
C LEU A 683 -7.24 -32.99 -8.32
N ARG A 684 -7.57 -31.84 -7.72
CA ARG A 684 -7.10 -31.54 -6.36
C ARG A 684 -7.87 -32.44 -5.40
N PHE A 685 -7.22 -33.49 -4.91
CA PHE A 685 -7.68 -34.22 -3.73
C PHE A 685 -7.57 -33.27 -2.53
N SER A 686 -8.70 -32.71 -2.11
CA SER A 686 -8.78 -31.86 -0.91
C SER A 686 -8.43 -32.72 0.31
N GLY A 687 -7.38 -32.34 1.06
CA GLY A 687 -6.87 -33.06 2.24
C GLY A 687 -7.80 -33.10 3.46
N SER A 688 -9.10 -32.81 3.32
CA SER A 688 -10.07 -32.97 4.41
C SER A 688 -10.70 -34.36 4.36
N ARG A 689 -10.62 -35.10 5.48
CA ARG A 689 -10.95 -36.53 5.67
C ARG A 689 -12.43 -36.96 5.42
N ARG A 690 -13.18 -36.35 4.51
CA ARG A 690 -14.51 -36.85 4.11
C ARG A 690 -14.55 -37.00 2.58
N PHE A 691 -14.74 -38.24 2.13
CA PHE A 691 -14.94 -38.73 0.76
C PHE A 691 -14.78 -37.68 -0.36
N GLY A 692 -13.70 -37.84 -1.13
CA GLY A 692 -13.22 -36.88 -2.12
C GLY A 692 -14.22 -36.60 -3.25
N PHE A 693 -14.92 -35.47 -3.13
CA PHE A 693 -15.50 -34.80 -4.28
C PHE A 693 -14.40 -33.98 -4.96
N VAL A 694 -13.94 -34.47 -6.10
CA VAL A 694 -13.11 -33.69 -7.02
C VAL A 694 -13.89 -32.41 -7.41
N GLN A 695 -13.26 -31.25 -7.31
CA GLN A 695 -13.83 -29.98 -7.76
C GLN A 695 -13.13 -29.49 -9.02
N GLY A 696 -13.91 -28.90 -9.92
CA GLY A 696 -13.37 -28.17 -11.05
C GLY A 696 -12.51 -27.00 -10.60
N VAL A 697 -11.65 -26.57 -11.51
CA VAL A 697 -10.67 -25.51 -11.32
C VAL A 697 -11.37 -24.22 -10.90
N PRO A 698 -11.07 -23.66 -9.72
CA PRO A 698 -11.66 -22.40 -9.32
C PRO A 698 -11.15 -21.26 -10.21
N ARG A 699 -12.05 -20.40 -10.67
CA ARG A 699 -11.71 -19.14 -11.35
C ARG A 699 -11.78 -17.99 -10.36
N LEU A 700 -10.74 -17.16 -10.32
CA LEU A 700 -10.73 -15.97 -9.49
C LEU A 700 -11.71 -14.95 -10.07
N ILE A 701 -12.57 -14.42 -9.21
CA ILE A 701 -13.53 -13.38 -9.56
C ILE A 701 -12.80 -12.05 -9.54
N GLU A 702 -12.87 -11.33 -10.66
CA GLU A 702 -12.40 -9.96 -10.79
C GLU A 702 -13.47 -9.00 -10.29
N ASP A 703 -14.72 -9.22 -10.72
CA ASP A 703 -15.85 -8.37 -10.36
C ASP A 703 -17.19 -9.12 -10.46
N ILE A 704 -18.14 -8.75 -9.61
CA ILE A 704 -19.56 -9.08 -9.67
C ILE A 704 -20.30 -7.76 -9.61
N SER A 705 -20.99 -7.39 -10.67
CA SER A 705 -21.73 -6.14 -10.80
C SER A 705 -23.15 -6.40 -11.30
N GLN A 706 -24.07 -5.48 -11.03
CA GLN A 706 -25.39 -5.50 -11.65
C GLN A 706 -25.41 -4.50 -12.80
N GLU A 707 -25.65 -4.97 -14.03
CA GLU A 707 -25.72 -4.15 -15.23
C GLU A 707 -27.00 -4.47 -16.00
N SER A 708 -27.81 -3.44 -16.30
CA SER A 708 -29.06 -3.59 -17.07
C SER A 708 -30.05 -4.63 -16.52
N GLY A 709 -30.10 -4.81 -15.20
CA GLY A 709 -30.99 -5.77 -14.54
C GLY A 709 -30.46 -7.22 -14.48
N SER A 710 -29.27 -7.49 -15.02
CA SER A 710 -28.59 -8.78 -14.90
C SER A 710 -27.37 -8.67 -13.98
N VAL A 711 -27.10 -9.74 -13.22
CA VAL A 711 -25.88 -9.85 -12.40
C VAL A 711 -24.79 -10.45 -13.26
N LEU A 712 -23.69 -9.72 -13.48
CA LEU A 712 -22.55 -10.15 -14.27
C LEU A 712 -21.39 -10.53 -13.34
N VAL A 713 -20.73 -11.64 -13.65
CA VAL A 713 -19.50 -12.10 -13.01
C VAL A 713 -18.38 -12.02 -14.03
N THR A 714 -17.43 -11.14 -13.79
CA THR A 714 -16.19 -11.05 -14.53
C THR A 714 -15.11 -11.83 -13.79
N VAL A 715 -14.44 -12.75 -14.47
CA VAL A 715 -13.30 -13.50 -13.90
C VAL A 715 -11.98 -12.93 -14.37
N VAL A 716 -10.91 -13.24 -13.64
CA VAL A 716 -9.55 -12.86 -14.05
C VAL A 716 -9.13 -13.70 -15.27
N GLY A 717 -8.91 -13.01 -16.40
CA GLY A 717 -8.57 -13.65 -17.67
C GLY A 717 -9.76 -14.36 -18.33
N TYR A 718 -9.48 -15.36 -19.17
CA TYR A 718 -10.51 -16.10 -19.89
C TYR A 718 -11.18 -17.17 -19.02
N HIS A 719 -12.52 -17.24 -18.99
CA HIS A 719 -13.21 -18.30 -18.25
C HIS A 719 -13.10 -19.67 -18.93
N ASN A 720 -12.89 -19.73 -20.26
CA ASN A 720 -12.82 -20.94 -21.09
C ASN A 720 -13.99 -21.90 -20.88
N LEU A 721 -15.19 -21.34 -20.71
CA LEU A 721 -16.43 -22.09 -20.56
C LEU A 721 -17.15 -22.10 -21.89
N THR A 722 -17.49 -23.28 -22.37
CA THR A 722 -18.26 -23.47 -23.60
C THR A 722 -19.61 -24.09 -23.28
N VAL A 723 -20.63 -23.55 -23.92
CA VAL A 723 -22.01 -24.03 -23.88
C VAL A 723 -22.36 -24.57 -25.26
N PHE A 724 -23.22 -25.59 -25.33
CA PHE A 724 -23.59 -26.19 -26.61
C PHE A 724 -24.49 -25.26 -27.43
N THR A 725 -25.31 -24.46 -26.75
CA THR A 725 -26.13 -23.41 -27.36
C THR A 725 -25.93 -22.11 -26.58
N LYS A 726 -26.05 -20.94 -27.25
CA LYS A 726 -25.92 -19.62 -26.61
C LYS A 726 -26.93 -19.40 -25.47
N THR A 727 -28.04 -20.13 -25.44
CA THR A 727 -29.09 -20.04 -24.42
C THR A 727 -28.83 -20.90 -23.18
N GLN A 728 -27.90 -21.85 -23.26
CA GLN A 728 -27.66 -22.80 -22.18
C GLN A 728 -26.84 -22.14 -21.06
N SER A 729 -27.24 -22.38 -19.81
CA SER A 729 -26.49 -21.97 -18.62
C SER A 729 -25.93 -23.17 -17.86
N ILE A 730 -24.84 -22.97 -17.13
CA ILE A 730 -24.08 -24.02 -16.44
C ILE A 730 -24.22 -23.82 -14.92
N PRO A 731 -24.58 -24.84 -14.13
CA PRO A 731 -24.60 -24.72 -12.67
C PRO A 731 -23.21 -24.33 -12.12
N VAL A 732 -23.13 -23.29 -11.30
CA VAL A 732 -21.89 -22.79 -10.68
C VAL A 732 -22.04 -22.66 -9.17
N LYS A 733 -20.91 -22.64 -8.47
CA LYS A 733 -20.85 -22.37 -7.03
C LYS A 733 -19.87 -21.23 -6.78
N LEU A 734 -20.32 -20.17 -6.11
CA LEU A 734 -19.45 -19.07 -5.69
C LEU A 734 -19.00 -19.29 -4.25
N THR A 735 -17.74 -18.93 -3.95
CA THR A 735 -17.17 -19.06 -2.61
C THR A 735 -16.19 -17.93 -2.30
N GLY A 736 -16.25 -17.38 -1.09
CA GLY A 736 -15.38 -16.31 -0.63
C GLY A 736 -15.66 -14.97 -1.30
N THR A 737 -16.88 -14.70 -1.77
CA THR A 737 -17.27 -13.40 -2.33
C THR A 737 -17.52 -12.33 -1.25
N GLY A 738 -17.72 -12.76 0.00
CA GLY A 738 -18.11 -11.87 1.09
C GLY A 738 -19.59 -11.48 1.05
N HIS A 739 -20.35 -11.95 0.06
CA HIS A 739 -21.77 -11.67 -0.10
C HIS A 739 -22.60 -12.86 0.41
N PHE A 740 -23.43 -12.63 1.43
CA PHE A 740 -24.14 -13.69 2.15
C PHE A 740 -25.08 -14.54 1.27
N LEU A 741 -25.68 -13.97 0.22
CA LEU A 741 -26.52 -14.72 -0.73
C LEU A 741 -25.73 -15.57 -1.73
N LEU A 742 -24.48 -15.18 -2.02
CA LEU A 742 -23.64 -15.87 -3.01
C LEU A 742 -22.75 -16.94 -2.37
N ASP A 743 -22.35 -16.73 -1.11
CA ASP A 743 -21.42 -17.62 -0.41
C ASP A 743 -22.11 -18.79 0.28
N THR A 744 -21.73 -19.99 -0.12
CA THR A 744 -22.28 -21.27 0.38
C THR A 744 -21.96 -21.65 1.81
N GLN A 745 -21.20 -20.83 2.55
CA GLN A 745 -20.94 -21.06 3.97
C GLN A 745 -22.14 -20.69 4.87
N TYR A 746 -23.08 -19.90 4.35
CA TYR A 746 -24.33 -19.57 5.04
C TYR A 746 -25.42 -20.55 4.63
N SER A 747 -26.24 -21.01 5.58
CA SER A 747 -27.11 -22.20 5.50
C SER A 747 -28.22 -22.19 4.43
N LYS A 748 -28.27 -21.20 3.54
CA LYS A 748 -29.25 -21.04 2.46
C LYS A 748 -28.64 -20.45 1.18
N SER A 749 -27.53 -20.99 0.67
CA SER A 749 -27.04 -20.52 -0.63
C SER A 749 -27.99 -20.91 -1.75
N ILE A 750 -28.38 -19.93 -2.55
CA ILE A 750 -29.17 -20.12 -3.75
C ILE A 750 -28.35 -20.98 -4.72
N ALA A 751 -28.99 -21.95 -5.37
CA ALA A 751 -28.33 -22.69 -6.45
C ALA A 751 -28.18 -21.75 -7.65
N LEU A 752 -26.95 -21.51 -8.08
CA LEU A 752 -26.63 -20.53 -9.12
C LEU A 752 -26.29 -21.21 -10.44
N ARG A 753 -26.58 -20.54 -11.54
CA ARG A 753 -26.14 -20.91 -12.89
C ARG A 753 -25.40 -19.74 -13.53
N ALA A 754 -24.49 -20.02 -14.44
CA ALA A 754 -23.75 -19.02 -15.20
C ALA A 754 -23.97 -19.22 -16.70
N ARG A 755 -24.22 -18.13 -17.43
CA ARG A 755 -24.31 -18.11 -18.90
C ARG A 755 -23.15 -17.29 -19.47
N PRO A 756 -22.29 -17.86 -20.32
CA PRO A 756 -21.21 -17.07 -20.93
C PRO A 756 -21.76 -15.97 -21.85
N ILE A 757 -21.40 -14.71 -21.57
CA ILE A 757 -21.72 -13.57 -22.44
C ILE A 757 -20.47 -13.14 -23.22
N GLY A 758 -19.34 -13.05 -22.54
CA GLY A 758 -18.07 -12.62 -23.09
C GLY A 758 -17.01 -13.72 -23.03
N SER A 759 -15.74 -13.32 -23.13
CA SER A 759 -14.59 -14.21 -22.99
C SER A 759 -14.12 -14.33 -21.53
N ASN A 760 -14.43 -13.33 -20.72
CA ASN A 760 -14.16 -13.20 -19.28
C ASN A 760 -15.41 -12.89 -18.44
N THR A 761 -16.58 -12.68 -19.07
CA THR A 761 -17.82 -12.26 -18.40
C THR A 761 -18.92 -13.30 -18.53
N LEU A 762 -19.58 -13.59 -17.41
CA LEU A 762 -20.66 -14.56 -17.27
C LEU A 762 -21.89 -13.87 -16.67
N GLU A 763 -23.09 -14.14 -17.19
CA GLU A 763 -24.35 -13.79 -16.54
C GLU A 763 -24.64 -14.78 -15.41
N LEU A 764 -24.92 -14.30 -14.20
CA LEU A 764 -25.35 -15.12 -13.09
C LEU A 764 -26.88 -15.21 -13.05
N LEU A 765 -27.38 -16.43 -12.96
CA LEU A 765 -28.79 -16.78 -13.01
C LEU A 765 -29.16 -17.61 -11.78
N ASP A 766 -30.45 -17.65 -11.47
CA ASP A 766 -30.98 -18.55 -10.44
C ASP A 766 -30.94 -20.04 -10.87
N ALA A 767 -31.49 -20.91 -10.02
CA ALA A 767 -31.53 -22.34 -10.25
C ALA A 767 -32.36 -22.73 -11.49
N ASP A 768 -33.36 -21.91 -11.82
CA ASP A 768 -34.30 -22.10 -12.91
C ASP A 768 -33.80 -21.46 -14.23
N GLY A 769 -32.75 -20.65 -14.15
CA GLY A 769 -32.13 -19.96 -15.28
C GLY A 769 -32.68 -18.56 -15.55
N ASN A 770 -33.43 -17.98 -14.62
CA ASN A 770 -33.87 -16.59 -14.68
C ASN A 770 -32.77 -15.64 -14.19
N THR A 771 -32.86 -14.38 -14.59
CA THR A 771 -31.93 -13.33 -14.16
C THR A 771 -32.12 -13.04 -12.67
N LEU A 772 -31.01 -12.84 -11.96
CA LEU A 772 -31.05 -12.45 -10.56
C LEU A 772 -31.45 -10.98 -10.43
N ASN A 773 -32.56 -10.70 -9.74
CA ASN A 773 -33.07 -9.35 -9.54
C ASN A 773 -32.60 -8.71 -8.21
N PHE A 774 -31.40 -9.07 -7.73
CA PHE A 774 -30.84 -8.46 -6.53
C PHE A 774 -29.39 -8.03 -6.76
N ARG A 775 -29.00 -6.98 -6.05
CA ARG A 775 -27.65 -6.43 -6.09
C ARG A 775 -26.70 -7.36 -5.33
N ALA A 776 -25.67 -7.85 -6.02
CA ALA A 776 -24.78 -8.91 -5.52
C ALA A 776 -23.29 -8.52 -5.62
N ASP A 777 -23.00 -7.24 -5.37
CA ASP A 777 -21.68 -6.66 -5.63
C ASP A 777 -20.56 -7.33 -4.84
N SER A 778 -19.48 -7.69 -5.53
CA SER A 778 -18.26 -8.25 -4.94
C SER A 778 -17.12 -8.13 -5.96
N SER A 779 -15.88 -7.97 -5.51
CA SER A 779 -14.70 -8.01 -6.39
C SER A 779 -13.66 -9.00 -5.87
N MET A 780 -14.17 -10.05 -5.22
CA MET A 780 -13.37 -11.13 -4.69
C MET A 780 -14.11 -12.46 -4.73
N GLY A 781 -13.40 -13.54 -4.44
CA GLY A 781 -13.95 -14.88 -4.35
C GLY A 781 -13.61 -15.74 -5.56
N LEU A 782 -14.19 -16.94 -5.57
CA LEU A 782 -13.88 -17.99 -6.53
C LEU A 782 -15.18 -18.53 -7.13
N LEU A 783 -15.23 -18.64 -8.45
CA LEU A 783 -16.25 -19.37 -9.19
C LEU A 783 -15.80 -20.82 -9.38
N ARG A 784 -16.61 -21.77 -8.93
CA ARG A 784 -16.34 -23.22 -8.99
C ARG A 784 -17.38 -23.95 -9.81
N LEU A 785 -16.93 -24.98 -10.53
CA LEU A 785 -17.75 -25.96 -11.22
C LEU A 785 -17.61 -27.33 -10.54
N SER A 786 -18.66 -28.16 -10.59
CA SER A 786 -18.52 -29.57 -10.21
C SER A 786 -17.64 -30.30 -11.24
N MET A 787 -16.94 -31.36 -10.84
CA MET A 787 -16.00 -32.10 -11.70
C MET A 787 -16.60 -32.46 -13.06
N PHE A 788 -17.73 -33.17 -13.07
CA PHE A 788 -18.36 -33.60 -14.33
C PHE A 788 -18.70 -32.42 -15.24
N ARG A 789 -19.14 -31.29 -14.67
CA ARG A 789 -19.45 -30.08 -15.43
C ARG A 789 -18.18 -29.40 -15.94
N ALA A 790 -17.12 -29.37 -15.14
CA ALA A 790 -15.83 -28.86 -15.58
C ALA A 790 -15.32 -29.65 -16.80
N LEU A 791 -15.39 -30.99 -16.78
CA LEU A 791 -14.98 -31.83 -17.92
C LEU A 791 -15.87 -31.63 -19.16
N LEU A 792 -17.17 -31.40 -19.00
CA LEU A 792 -18.09 -31.22 -20.13
C LEU A 792 -18.01 -29.82 -20.76
N HIS A 793 -17.76 -28.79 -19.94
CA HIS A 793 -17.90 -27.39 -20.36
C HIS A 793 -16.57 -26.63 -20.48
N SER A 794 -15.44 -27.19 -20.03
CA SER A 794 -14.14 -26.54 -20.22
C SER A 794 -13.52 -26.87 -21.58
N THR A 795 -12.78 -25.91 -22.13
CA THR A 795 -11.91 -26.12 -23.28
C THR A 795 -10.44 -26.04 -22.87
N ILE A 796 -9.64 -26.93 -23.44
CA ILE A 796 -8.17 -26.89 -23.36
C ILE A 796 -7.68 -26.55 -24.76
N LEU A 797 -6.97 -25.43 -24.92
CA LEU A 797 -6.48 -24.94 -26.22
C LEU A 797 -7.60 -24.79 -27.28
N GLY A 798 -8.82 -24.43 -26.85
CA GLY A 798 -9.98 -24.28 -27.74
C GLY A 798 -10.69 -25.58 -28.13
N VAL A 799 -10.16 -26.75 -27.74
CA VAL A 799 -10.79 -28.06 -27.99
C VAL A 799 -11.59 -28.51 -26.77
N LYS A 800 -12.79 -29.09 -27.00
CA LYS A 800 -13.61 -29.67 -25.93
C LYS A 800 -12.91 -30.89 -25.33
N PHE A 801 -12.82 -30.93 -24.00
CA PHE A 801 -12.11 -31.99 -23.27
C PHE A 801 -12.48 -33.43 -23.67
N PRO A 802 -13.76 -33.82 -23.90
CA PRO A 802 -14.11 -35.18 -24.31
C PRO A 802 -13.51 -35.59 -25.66
N LEU A 803 -13.41 -34.64 -26.60
CA LEU A 803 -12.80 -34.89 -27.91
C LEU A 803 -11.28 -35.10 -27.77
N PHE A 804 -10.65 -34.28 -26.92
CA PHE A 804 -9.23 -34.37 -26.62
C PHE A 804 -8.87 -35.71 -25.95
N ALA A 805 -9.69 -36.17 -24.99
CA ALA A 805 -9.50 -37.47 -24.33
C ALA A 805 -9.65 -38.65 -25.30
N GLN A 806 -10.61 -38.60 -26.23
CA GLN A 806 -10.81 -39.65 -27.24
C GLN A 806 -9.60 -39.80 -28.18
N ILE A 807 -9.00 -38.68 -28.62
CA ILE A 807 -7.82 -38.69 -29.49
C ILE A 807 -6.65 -39.42 -28.81
N ILE A 808 -6.46 -39.22 -27.50
CA ILE A 808 -5.34 -39.82 -26.76
C ILE A 808 -5.55 -41.32 -26.52
N VAL A 809 -6.78 -41.74 -26.20
CA VAL A 809 -7.10 -43.17 -26.04
C VAL A 809 -6.85 -43.93 -27.35
N LEU A 810 -7.26 -43.37 -28.49
CA LEU A 810 -7.03 -43.99 -29.80
C LEU A 810 -5.54 -44.12 -30.16
N LEU A 811 -4.72 -43.12 -29.83
CA LEU A 811 -3.26 -43.17 -30.05
C LEU A 811 -2.57 -44.22 -29.15
N SER A 812 -3.02 -44.38 -27.91
CA SER A 812 -2.45 -45.36 -26.99
C SER A 812 -2.79 -46.82 -27.34
N ALA A 813 -4.00 -47.09 -27.82
CA ALA A 813 -4.41 -48.43 -28.26
C ALA A 813 -3.61 -48.92 -29.47
N TYR A 814 -3.25 -48.01 -30.38
CA TYR A 814 -2.42 -48.31 -31.53
C TYR A 814 -1.01 -48.80 -31.15
N GLY A 815 -0.39 -48.23 -30.12
CA GLY A 815 0.96 -48.60 -29.67
C GLY A 815 1.08 -50.02 -29.10
N VAL A 816 0.06 -50.53 -28.39
CA VAL A 816 0.08 -51.90 -27.83
C VAL A 816 -0.01 -52.96 -28.92
N ILE A 817 -0.83 -52.72 -29.94
CA ILE A 817 -1.00 -53.64 -31.06
C ILE A 817 0.33 -53.79 -31.82
N CYS A 818 1.12 -52.72 -31.94
CA CYS A 818 2.44 -52.77 -32.56
C CYS A 818 3.47 -53.57 -31.73
N GLY A 819 3.47 -53.46 -30.40
CA GLY A 819 4.43 -54.15 -29.52
C GLY A 819 4.24 -55.68 -29.44
N PHE A 820 3.02 -56.17 -29.67
CA PHE A 820 2.72 -57.61 -29.69
C PHE A 820 3.19 -58.31 -30.97
N LEU A 821 3.31 -57.57 -32.08
CA LEU A 821 3.63 -58.13 -33.40
C LEU A 821 5.13 -58.09 -33.74
N ASN A 822 5.94 -57.35 -32.97
CA ASN A 822 7.41 -57.30 -33.10
C ASN A 822 8.04 -56.98 -31.74
N PRO A 823 8.60 -57.96 -31.00
CA PRO A 823 9.18 -57.73 -29.69
C PRO A 823 10.61 -57.21 -29.84
N VAL A 824 10.74 -55.94 -30.24
CA VAL A 824 12.01 -55.22 -30.10
C VAL A 824 11.95 -54.48 -28.75
N PRO A 825 12.79 -54.84 -27.76
CA PRO A 825 12.69 -54.33 -26.39
C PRO A 825 12.75 -52.80 -26.23
N GLY A 826 13.25 -52.08 -27.24
CA GLY A 826 13.44 -50.62 -27.19
C GLY A 826 12.18 -49.77 -27.47
N GLU A 827 11.21 -50.25 -28.25
CA GLU A 827 10.09 -49.40 -28.69
C GLU A 827 8.93 -49.34 -27.67
N VAL A 828 8.76 -50.39 -26.85
CA VAL A 828 7.71 -50.45 -25.81
C VAL A 828 7.91 -49.37 -24.72
N GLY A 829 9.16 -48.99 -24.44
CA GLY A 829 9.47 -47.94 -23.46
C GLY A 829 9.10 -46.52 -23.92
N ALA A 830 9.24 -46.21 -25.21
CA ALA A 830 8.97 -44.87 -25.74
C ALA A 830 7.47 -44.51 -25.71
N PHE A 831 6.59 -45.48 -26.00
CA PHE A 831 5.15 -45.28 -26.00
C PHE A 831 4.55 -45.12 -24.58
N LEU A 832 5.24 -45.59 -23.53
CA LEU A 832 4.82 -45.40 -22.14
C LEU A 832 5.26 -44.05 -21.55
N LEU A 833 6.33 -43.43 -22.07
CA LEU A 833 6.90 -42.19 -21.53
C LEU A 833 6.30 -40.90 -22.09
N LEU A 834 5.89 -40.90 -23.37
CA LEU A 834 5.33 -39.71 -24.04
C LEU A 834 4.09 -39.09 -23.35
N PRO A 835 3.10 -39.86 -22.86
CA PRO A 835 1.93 -39.31 -22.16
C PRO A 835 2.31 -38.62 -20.84
N LEU A 836 3.30 -39.17 -20.13
CA LEU A 836 3.80 -38.65 -18.85
C LEU A 836 4.48 -37.28 -19.01
N ILE A 837 5.27 -37.11 -20.06
CA ILE A 837 5.93 -35.84 -20.38
C ILE A 837 4.89 -34.77 -20.76
N PHE A 838 3.89 -35.13 -21.56
CA PHE A 838 2.84 -34.20 -21.97
C PHE A 838 1.98 -33.73 -20.78
N ALA A 839 1.68 -34.64 -19.85
CA ALA A 839 0.97 -34.34 -18.61
C ALA A 839 1.76 -33.37 -17.69
N LEU A 840 3.08 -33.54 -17.61
CA LEU A 840 3.96 -32.66 -16.84
C LEU A 840 3.99 -31.23 -17.44
N GLY A 841 4.13 -31.12 -18.76
CA GLY A 841 4.15 -29.85 -19.47
C GLY A 841 2.86 -29.05 -19.31
N ILE A 842 1.70 -29.70 -19.40
CA ILE A 842 0.40 -29.07 -19.12
C ILE A 842 0.36 -28.56 -17.68
N THR A 843 0.80 -29.35 -16.69
CA THR A 843 0.75 -28.96 -15.28
C THR A 843 1.58 -27.70 -14.98
N VAL A 844 2.73 -27.53 -15.63
CA VAL A 844 3.62 -26.36 -15.47
C VAL A 844 3.00 -25.09 -16.07
N ILE A 845 2.53 -25.15 -17.32
CA ILE A 845 1.84 -24.03 -17.98
C ILE A 845 0.64 -23.59 -17.14
N TRP A 846 -0.05 -24.56 -16.55
CA TRP A 846 -1.28 -24.35 -15.82
C TRP A 846 -1.06 -23.75 -14.42
N ARG A 847 0.05 -24.08 -13.74
CA ARG A 847 0.49 -23.37 -12.51
C ARG A 847 0.87 -21.91 -12.79
N PHE A 848 1.47 -21.63 -13.95
CA PHE A 848 1.84 -20.27 -14.34
C PHE A 848 0.61 -19.39 -14.61
N VAL A 849 -0.39 -19.92 -15.32
CA VAL A 849 -1.65 -19.20 -15.63
C VAL A 849 -2.51 -18.92 -14.38
N LEU A 850 -2.44 -19.78 -13.35
CA LEU A 850 -3.21 -19.61 -12.10
C LEU A 850 -2.59 -18.62 -11.10
N ARG A 851 -1.39 -18.07 -11.36
CA ARG A 851 -0.73 -17.10 -10.46
C ARG A 851 -1.25 -15.67 -10.60
N THR A 852 -2.33 -15.45 -11.35
CA THR A 852 -2.90 -14.13 -11.62
C THR A 852 -3.73 -13.63 -10.42
N SER A 853 -3.31 -12.51 -9.84
CA SER A 853 -4.06 -11.78 -8.80
C SER A 853 -5.10 -10.85 -9.43
N SER A 854 -6.26 -10.66 -8.80
CA SER A 854 -7.25 -9.68 -9.24
C SER A 854 -6.70 -8.24 -9.16
N SER A 855 -7.23 -7.32 -9.98
CA SER A 855 -6.78 -5.92 -9.94
C SER A 855 -7.05 -5.25 -8.58
N LEU A 856 -8.17 -5.56 -7.93
CA LEU A 856 -8.48 -5.09 -6.58
C LEU A 856 -7.43 -5.59 -5.58
N THR A 857 -7.04 -6.86 -5.64
CA THR A 857 -6.03 -7.42 -4.72
C THR A 857 -4.70 -6.67 -4.85
N ARG A 858 -4.26 -6.37 -6.07
CA ARG A 858 -3.04 -5.57 -6.30
C ARG A 858 -3.15 -4.14 -5.78
N ARG A 859 -4.35 -3.54 -5.78
CA ARG A 859 -4.57 -2.18 -5.28
C ARG A 859 -4.68 -2.14 -3.75
N LEU A 860 -5.30 -3.16 -3.15
CA LEU A 860 -5.32 -3.36 -1.70
C LEU A 860 -3.91 -3.53 -1.14
N GLU A 861 -3.06 -4.31 -1.81
CA GLU A 861 -1.67 -4.50 -1.36
C GLU A 861 -0.88 -3.18 -1.38
N ARG A 862 -0.99 -2.41 -2.47
CA ARG A 862 -0.36 -1.08 -2.58
C ARG A 862 -0.86 -0.12 -1.50
N PHE A 863 -2.18 -0.02 -1.30
CA PHE A 863 -2.74 0.88 -0.29
C PHE A 863 -2.42 0.42 1.15
N SER A 864 -2.38 -0.89 1.40
CA SER A 864 -1.93 -1.45 2.68
C SER A 864 -0.49 -1.04 3.00
N GLN A 865 0.39 -1.00 2.01
CA GLN A 865 1.76 -0.50 2.17
C GLN A 865 1.79 1.01 2.49
N GLU A 866 0.95 1.83 1.84
CA GLU A 866 0.80 3.26 2.17
C GLU A 866 0.34 3.47 3.62
N LEU A 867 -0.69 2.73 4.06
CA LEU A 867 -1.16 2.77 5.46
C LEU A 867 -0.08 2.33 6.45
N LYS A 868 0.73 1.33 6.10
CA LYS A 868 1.86 0.88 6.92
C LYS A 868 2.96 1.94 7.02
N LYS A 869 3.18 2.76 6.00
CA LYS A 869 4.09 3.93 6.09
C LYS A 869 3.54 4.98 7.07
N ARG A 870 2.23 5.25 7.02
CA ARG A 870 1.56 6.26 7.85
C ARG A 870 1.42 5.86 9.32
N ASN A 871 1.08 4.61 9.59
CA ASN A 871 0.93 4.06 10.93
C ASN A 871 1.61 2.67 11.00
N PRO A 872 2.95 2.62 11.20
CA PRO A 872 3.71 1.37 11.12
C PRO A 872 3.40 0.38 12.25
N HIS A 873 2.80 0.85 13.35
CA HIS A 873 2.45 0.06 14.52
C HIS A 873 1.01 0.34 14.97
N PRO A 874 0.00 -0.06 14.18
CA PRO A 874 -1.39 0.15 14.54
C PRO A 874 -1.72 -0.61 15.83
N LYS A 875 -2.39 0.08 16.76
CA LYS A 875 -2.74 -0.46 18.08
C LYS A 875 -4.24 -0.31 18.32
N ALA A 876 -4.80 -1.27 19.04
CA ALA A 876 -6.17 -1.16 19.52
C ALA A 876 -6.32 0.04 20.46
N CYS A 877 -7.43 0.77 20.33
CA CYS A 877 -7.86 1.81 21.26
C CYS A 877 -9.19 1.41 21.91
N LYS A 878 -9.61 2.18 22.92
CA LYS A 878 -10.88 1.94 23.61
C LYS A 878 -12.05 2.14 22.63
N LYS A 879 -13.02 1.22 22.63
CA LYS A 879 -14.26 1.39 21.85
C LYS A 879 -15.03 2.62 22.32
N GLY A 880 -15.80 3.23 21.41
CA GLY A 880 -16.48 4.50 21.66
C GLY A 880 -15.70 5.72 21.14
N PRO A 881 -15.55 6.79 21.93
CA PRO A 881 -15.15 8.12 21.44
C PRO A 881 -13.70 8.20 20.95
N ASP A 882 -12.85 7.24 21.31
CA ASP A 882 -11.43 7.22 20.96
C ASP A 882 -11.16 6.62 19.57
N ARG A 883 -12.21 6.25 18.85
CA ARG A 883 -12.12 5.46 17.61
C ARG A 883 -12.86 6.12 16.45
N ALA A 884 -12.77 7.43 16.36
CA ALA A 884 -13.23 8.19 15.20
C ALA A 884 -12.16 8.21 14.09
N ILE A 885 -12.58 8.58 12.89
CA ILE A 885 -11.75 8.69 11.69
C ILE A 885 -11.88 10.09 11.09
N ALA A 886 -10.78 10.65 10.56
CA ALA A 886 -10.84 11.94 9.89
C ALA A 886 -11.53 11.82 8.52
N VAL A 887 -12.30 12.84 8.11
CA VAL A 887 -13.01 12.81 6.82
C VAL A 887 -12.06 12.65 5.63
N ARG A 888 -10.84 13.22 5.70
CA ARG A 888 -9.82 13.02 4.66
C ARG A 888 -9.51 11.54 4.43
N ASP A 889 -9.51 10.71 5.47
CA ASP A 889 -9.16 9.29 5.37
C ASP A 889 -10.31 8.45 4.79
N VAL A 890 -11.55 8.90 5.03
CA VAL A 890 -12.76 8.33 4.41
C VAL A 890 -12.78 8.63 2.91
N VAL A 891 -12.48 9.88 2.54
CA VAL A 891 -12.40 10.35 1.15
C VAL A 891 -11.24 9.71 0.41
N GLU A 892 -10.06 9.64 1.01
CA GLU A 892 -8.88 8.99 0.43
C GLU A 892 -9.17 7.53 0.08
N LEU A 893 -9.88 6.80 0.95
CA LEU A 893 -10.31 5.43 0.66
C LEU A 893 -11.19 5.39 -0.61
N TYR A 894 -12.11 6.35 -0.78
CA TYR A 894 -12.91 6.43 -1.99
C TYR A 894 -12.04 6.71 -3.21
N ASP A 895 -11.14 7.69 -3.16
CA ASP A 895 -10.28 8.06 -4.30
C ASP A 895 -9.35 6.90 -4.70
N LYS A 896 -8.81 6.19 -3.71
CA LYS A 896 -7.93 5.04 -3.92
C LYS A 896 -8.67 3.81 -4.41
N PHE A 897 -9.99 3.69 -4.27
CA PHE A 897 -10.73 2.51 -4.74
C PHE A 897 -11.92 2.84 -5.65
N GLY A 898 -12.06 4.10 -6.11
CA GLY A 898 -13.25 4.59 -6.82
C GLY A 898 -13.61 3.78 -8.06
N ALA A 899 -12.61 3.29 -8.80
CA ALA A 899 -12.80 2.42 -9.96
C ALA A 899 -13.51 1.08 -9.63
N PHE A 900 -13.37 0.59 -8.40
CA PHE A 900 -14.00 -0.63 -7.90
C PHE A 900 -15.27 -0.34 -7.12
N ILE A 901 -15.34 0.81 -6.45
CA ILE A 901 -16.50 1.20 -5.65
C ILE A 901 -17.65 1.63 -6.56
N LYS A 902 -17.40 2.52 -7.53
CA LYS A 902 -18.45 3.06 -8.42
C LYS A 902 -19.66 3.57 -7.57
N ASP A 903 -20.83 3.00 -7.79
CA ASP A 903 -22.09 3.30 -7.09
C ASP A 903 -22.40 2.33 -5.94
N ARG A 904 -21.43 1.50 -5.53
CA ARG A 904 -21.58 0.50 -4.46
C ARG A 904 -21.58 1.15 -3.07
N ASN A 905 -22.04 0.39 -2.08
CA ASN A 905 -22.32 0.84 -0.73
C ASN A 905 -21.49 0.08 0.33
N MET A 906 -21.76 0.32 1.62
CA MET A 906 -20.95 -0.23 2.71
C MET A 906 -20.98 -1.76 2.80
N TYR A 907 -22.04 -2.42 2.30
CA TYR A 907 -22.08 -3.87 2.20
C TYR A 907 -21.01 -4.44 1.25
N TYR A 908 -20.56 -3.64 0.28
CA TYR A 908 -19.42 -3.97 -0.56
C TYR A 908 -18.09 -3.56 0.10
N ILE A 909 -18.01 -2.31 0.60
CA ILE A 909 -16.78 -1.71 1.16
C ILE A 909 -16.21 -2.56 2.30
N ASP A 910 -17.05 -3.00 3.24
CA ASP A 910 -16.60 -3.75 4.41
C ASP A 910 -15.90 -5.09 4.04
N PRO A 911 -16.57 -6.09 3.41
CA PRO A 911 -15.94 -7.38 3.09
C PRO A 911 -14.84 -7.30 2.03
N ASN A 912 -14.98 -6.43 1.03
CA ASN A 912 -14.07 -6.41 -0.13
C ASN A 912 -12.84 -5.53 0.11
N ILE A 913 -12.95 -4.49 0.93
CA ILE A 913 -11.88 -3.50 1.14
C ILE A 913 -11.43 -3.49 2.61
N LEU A 914 -12.31 -3.11 3.55
CA LEU A 914 -11.89 -2.84 4.93
C LEU A 914 -11.40 -4.09 5.66
N ARG A 915 -12.16 -5.18 5.65
CA ARG A 915 -11.75 -6.48 6.20
C ARG A 915 -10.64 -7.16 5.41
N ARG A 916 -10.18 -6.57 4.30
CA ARG A 916 -8.94 -7.00 3.63
C ARG A 916 -7.75 -6.22 4.15
N LEU A 917 -7.87 -4.89 4.23
CA LEU A 917 -6.83 -4.01 4.77
C LEU A 917 -6.54 -4.31 6.25
N THR A 918 -7.57 -4.58 7.04
CA THR A 918 -7.46 -4.85 8.49
C THR A 918 -7.15 -6.31 8.82
N LYS A 919 -7.11 -7.21 7.83
CA LYS A 919 -6.99 -8.68 8.04
C LYS A 919 -5.79 -9.09 8.87
N ASN A 920 -4.65 -8.45 8.64
CA ASN A 920 -3.40 -8.83 9.29
C ASN A 920 -3.37 -8.43 10.78
N HIS A 921 -4.10 -7.37 11.15
CA HIS A 921 -4.12 -6.82 12.52
C HIS A 921 -5.39 -7.18 13.30
N LYS A 922 -6.49 -7.49 12.61
CA LYS A 922 -7.84 -7.71 13.18
C LYS A 922 -8.33 -6.55 14.05
N LEU A 923 -8.07 -5.32 13.60
CA LEU A 923 -8.48 -4.06 14.22
C LEU A 923 -9.62 -3.39 13.43
N SER A 924 -10.21 -2.33 13.97
CA SER A 924 -11.06 -1.44 13.18
C SER A 924 -10.25 -0.68 12.12
N TYR A 925 -10.92 -0.10 11.12
CA TYR A 925 -10.22 0.71 10.13
C TYR A 925 -9.67 2.00 10.73
N ALA A 926 -10.40 2.63 11.66
CA ALA A 926 -9.93 3.81 12.39
C ALA A 926 -8.63 3.53 13.17
N GLU A 927 -8.52 2.36 13.80
CA GLU A 927 -7.29 1.93 14.50
C GLU A 927 -6.13 1.66 13.52
N LEU A 928 -6.43 1.15 12.32
CA LEU A 928 -5.43 0.91 11.28
C LEU A 928 -4.83 2.23 10.76
N VAL A 929 -5.67 3.22 10.42
CA VAL A 929 -5.20 4.48 9.82
C VAL A 929 -4.62 5.48 10.82
N GLY A 930 -4.99 5.37 12.09
CA GLY A 930 -4.61 6.29 13.16
C GLY A 930 -5.86 6.92 13.81
N PRO A 931 -6.33 6.39 14.94
CA PRO A 931 -7.64 6.74 15.49
C PRO A 931 -7.65 8.18 16.04
N GLN A 932 -8.81 8.83 15.93
CA GLN A 932 -9.06 10.20 16.41
C GLN A 932 -10.14 10.21 17.49
N LYS A 933 -10.20 11.30 18.26
CA LYS A 933 -11.33 11.58 19.15
C LYS A 933 -12.55 11.98 18.32
N VAL A 934 -13.74 11.50 18.69
CA VAL A 934 -14.99 11.87 18.02
C VAL A 934 -15.27 13.36 18.17
N GLN A 935 -15.56 14.04 17.06
CA GLN A 935 -16.18 15.36 17.05
C GLN A 935 -17.65 15.25 16.66
N TRP A 936 -17.96 14.40 15.68
CA TRP A 936 -19.30 14.18 15.16
C TRP A 936 -19.64 12.70 15.07
N PHE A 937 -20.88 12.36 15.41
CA PHE A 937 -21.40 11.01 15.23
C PHE A 937 -22.11 10.90 13.89
N VAL A 938 -21.93 9.80 13.15
CA VAL A 938 -22.61 9.58 11.87
C VAL A 938 -23.65 8.47 11.98
N SER A 939 -24.92 8.85 11.79
CA SER A 939 -26.02 7.91 11.59
C SER A 939 -26.25 7.71 10.08
N HIS A 940 -26.22 6.45 9.62
CA HIS A 940 -26.35 6.17 8.19
C HIS A 940 -26.90 4.76 7.90
N TRP A 941 -27.42 4.60 6.68
CA TRP A 941 -27.76 3.29 6.14
C TRP A 941 -26.59 2.72 5.34
N TRP A 942 -26.24 1.46 5.59
CA TRP A 942 -25.18 0.77 4.84
C TRP A 942 -25.49 0.59 3.35
N GLY A 943 -26.76 0.72 2.96
CA GLY A 943 -27.17 0.62 1.55
C GLY A 943 -26.95 1.90 0.74
N THR A 944 -26.70 3.04 1.40
CA THR A 944 -26.41 4.32 0.73
C THR A 944 -25.10 4.21 -0.07
N PRO A 945 -25.07 4.64 -1.34
CA PRO A 945 -23.84 4.62 -2.15
C PRO A 945 -22.69 5.36 -1.45
N TYR A 946 -21.49 4.79 -1.50
CA TYR A 946 -20.36 5.29 -0.72
C TYR A 946 -19.87 6.68 -1.18
N TYR A 947 -20.06 7.02 -2.46
CA TYR A 947 -19.72 8.37 -2.95
C TYR A 947 -20.64 9.45 -2.37
N VAL A 948 -21.94 9.15 -2.20
CA VAL A 948 -22.92 10.06 -1.56
C VAL A 948 -22.50 10.32 -0.12
N TYR A 949 -22.09 9.26 0.57
CA TYR A 949 -21.58 9.32 1.93
C TYR A 949 -20.35 10.24 2.06
N CYS A 950 -19.36 10.07 1.18
CA CYS A 950 -18.16 10.90 1.17
C CYS A 950 -18.48 12.38 0.91
N ARG A 951 -19.35 12.67 -0.07
CA ARG A 951 -19.76 14.04 -0.39
C ARG A 951 -20.52 14.70 0.76
N ALA A 952 -21.46 13.99 1.37
CA ALA A 952 -22.23 14.51 2.49
C ALA A 952 -21.33 14.90 3.67
N LEU A 953 -20.35 14.05 4.01
CA LEU A 953 -19.38 14.36 5.06
C LEU A 953 -18.43 15.50 4.69
N GLN A 954 -17.97 15.59 3.45
CA GLN A 954 -17.15 16.71 2.98
C GLN A 954 -17.91 18.03 3.07
N ARG A 955 -19.18 18.06 2.62
CA ARG A 955 -20.03 19.26 2.69
C ARG A 955 -20.30 19.67 4.13
N HIS A 956 -20.58 18.69 5.00
CA HIS A 956 -20.74 18.94 6.42
C HIS A 956 -19.47 19.52 7.05
N ALA A 957 -18.31 18.87 6.84
CA ALA A 957 -17.01 19.33 7.36
C ALA A 957 -16.71 20.77 6.94
N LYS A 958 -16.89 21.09 5.65
CA LYS A 958 -16.70 22.44 5.11
C LYS A 958 -17.63 23.46 5.78
N ALA A 959 -18.90 23.10 5.98
CA ALA A 959 -19.88 24.00 6.57
C ALA A 959 -19.60 24.27 8.06
N VAL A 960 -19.13 23.29 8.83
CA VAL A 960 -18.88 23.48 10.28
C VAL A 960 -17.52 24.09 10.61
N CYS A 961 -16.56 24.03 9.68
CA CYS A 961 -15.26 24.66 9.85
C CYS A 961 -15.21 26.11 9.34
N ASP A 962 -16.25 26.57 8.63
CA ASP A 962 -16.35 27.90 8.01
C ASP A 962 -15.08 28.31 7.23
N THR A 963 -14.50 27.33 6.53
CA THR A 963 -13.26 27.50 5.77
C THR A 963 -13.28 26.64 4.52
N ALA A 964 -12.69 27.17 3.46
CA ALA A 964 -12.44 26.45 2.22
C ALA A 964 -11.14 25.61 2.28
N ASP A 965 -10.30 25.78 3.32
CA ASP A 965 -9.02 25.10 3.45
C ASP A 965 -9.18 23.59 3.67
N ASP A 966 -8.68 22.81 2.71
CA ASP A 966 -8.73 21.35 2.67
C ASP A 966 -8.02 20.68 3.86
N VAL A 967 -7.00 21.32 4.42
CA VAL A 967 -6.30 20.78 5.60
C VAL A 967 -7.20 20.88 6.84
N THR A 968 -7.83 22.03 7.04
CA THR A 968 -8.64 22.30 8.23
C THR A 968 -9.92 21.47 8.26
N TRP A 969 -10.75 21.51 7.22
CA TRP A 969 -11.99 20.71 7.23
C TRP A 969 -11.68 19.20 7.10
N GLY A 970 -10.59 18.83 6.41
CA GLY A 970 -10.12 17.45 6.27
C GLY A 970 -9.77 16.75 7.58
N ALA A 971 -9.40 17.52 8.61
CA ALA A 971 -9.10 17.02 9.96
C ALA A 971 -10.36 16.74 10.81
N THR A 972 -11.55 17.14 10.36
CA THR A 972 -12.81 16.89 11.07
C THR A 972 -13.03 15.39 11.25
N SER A 973 -13.25 14.96 12.50
CA SER A 973 -13.31 13.54 12.85
C SER A 973 -14.73 13.05 13.12
N TYR A 974 -15.02 11.86 12.58
CA TYR A 974 -16.34 11.25 12.59
C TYR A 974 -16.28 9.86 13.22
N TRP A 975 -17.20 9.56 14.13
CA TRP A 975 -17.45 8.19 14.53
C TRP A 975 -18.45 7.56 13.57
N ILE A 976 -18.05 6.46 12.92
CA ILE A 976 -18.81 5.85 11.83
C ILE A 976 -18.82 4.35 12.04
N CYS A 977 -20.00 3.73 12.14
CA CYS A 977 -20.08 2.33 12.58
C CYS A 977 -19.26 1.35 11.71
N THR A 978 -19.16 1.56 10.39
CA THR A 978 -18.36 0.70 9.49
C THR A 978 -16.85 0.82 9.73
N PHE A 979 -16.34 2.01 10.03
CA PHE A 979 -14.90 2.25 10.21
C PHE A 979 -14.44 2.14 11.66
N SER A 980 -15.32 2.49 12.60
CA SER A 980 -15.05 2.57 14.04
C SER A 980 -15.30 1.24 14.75
N ASN A 981 -16.27 0.42 14.35
CA ASN A 981 -16.40 -0.91 14.98
C ASN A 981 -15.32 -1.86 14.47
N ASN A 982 -14.76 -2.71 15.35
CA ASN A 982 -13.95 -3.84 14.91
C ASN A 982 -14.85 -4.89 14.24
N GLN A 983 -14.83 -4.92 12.90
CA GLN A 983 -15.67 -5.80 12.10
C GLN A 983 -15.38 -7.30 12.29
N TYR A 984 -14.27 -7.67 12.95
CA TYR A 984 -13.97 -9.05 13.35
C TYR A 984 -14.61 -9.44 14.68
N GLN A 985 -14.98 -8.47 15.51
CA GLN A 985 -15.44 -8.64 16.89
C GLN A 985 -16.74 -7.88 17.17
N ILE A 986 -17.66 -7.82 16.20
CA ILE A 986 -18.92 -7.06 16.31
C ILE A 986 -19.73 -7.38 17.58
N LYS A 987 -19.73 -8.64 18.03
CA LYS A 987 -20.41 -9.00 19.29
C LYS A 987 -19.84 -8.26 20.50
N GLU A 988 -18.53 -8.07 20.56
CA GLU A 988 -17.85 -7.32 21.63
C GLU A 988 -18.09 -5.81 21.50
N GLU A 989 -18.19 -5.31 20.26
CA GLU A 989 -18.53 -3.91 19.98
C GLU A 989 -19.94 -3.56 20.46
N LEU A 990 -20.90 -4.47 20.32
CA LEU A 990 -22.28 -4.30 20.79
C LEU A 990 -22.39 -4.44 22.32
N GLY A 991 -21.58 -5.30 22.94
CA GLY A 991 -21.62 -5.54 24.38
C GLY A 991 -22.82 -6.39 24.83
N SER A 992 -23.03 -6.46 26.14
CA SER A 992 -24.16 -7.21 26.73
C SER A 992 -25.43 -6.36 26.84
N SER A 993 -25.27 -5.03 26.81
CA SER A 993 -26.33 -4.03 26.86
C SER A 993 -26.07 -2.98 25.79
N HIS A 994 -27.14 -2.38 25.23
CA HIS A 994 -27.04 -1.29 24.26
C HIS A 994 -26.20 -0.10 24.78
N LYS A 995 -26.17 0.14 26.11
CA LYS A 995 -25.34 1.19 26.72
C LYS A 995 -23.84 0.88 26.74
N GLU A 996 -23.47 -0.38 26.58
CA GLU A 996 -22.06 -0.80 26.44
C GLU A 996 -21.60 -0.77 24.99
N SER A 997 -22.50 -0.51 24.05
CA SER A 997 -22.18 -0.51 22.64
C SER A 997 -21.22 0.63 22.27
N SER A 998 -20.34 0.38 21.31
CA SER A 998 -19.35 1.37 20.85
C SER A 998 -20.00 2.66 20.35
N PHE A 999 -21.13 2.59 19.63
CA PHE A 999 -21.83 3.80 19.18
C PHE A 999 -22.47 4.59 20.33
N TYR A 1000 -23.11 3.92 21.30
CA TYR A 1000 -23.68 4.61 22.46
C TYR A 1000 -22.59 5.36 23.23
N LEU A 1001 -21.45 4.70 23.48
CA LEU A 1001 -20.31 5.31 24.16
C LEU A 1001 -19.72 6.50 23.40
N ALA A 1002 -19.70 6.45 22.06
CA ALA A 1002 -19.23 7.57 21.24
C ALA A 1002 -20.18 8.76 21.31
N LEU A 1003 -21.48 8.52 21.16
CA LEU A 1003 -22.52 9.56 21.15
C LEU A 1003 -22.66 10.22 22.53
N HIS A 1004 -22.66 9.44 23.62
CA HIS A 1004 -22.76 9.91 25.02
C HIS A 1004 -21.42 10.32 25.64
N SER A 1005 -20.39 10.59 24.85
CA SER A 1005 -19.04 10.88 25.35
C SER A 1005 -18.87 12.28 25.97
N GLY A 1006 -19.83 13.18 25.79
CA GLY A 1006 -19.77 14.59 26.19
C GLY A 1006 -18.87 15.46 25.32
N ILE A 1007 -17.99 14.86 24.50
CA ILE A 1007 -17.16 15.57 23.50
C ILE A 1007 -17.77 15.56 22.10
N CYS A 1008 -18.72 14.65 21.84
CA CYS A 1008 -19.48 14.61 20.59
C CYS A 1008 -20.35 15.86 20.49
N ARG A 1009 -20.26 16.57 19.37
CA ARG A 1009 -20.93 17.86 19.14
C ARG A 1009 -22.33 17.72 18.59
N GLY A 1010 -22.65 16.62 17.92
CA GLY A 1010 -23.93 16.41 17.26
C GLY A 1010 -23.94 15.14 16.40
N THR A 1011 -25.07 14.90 15.76
CA THR A 1011 -25.30 13.73 14.91
C THR A 1011 -25.51 14.16 13.46
N CYS A 1012 -24.63 13.72 12.58
CA CYS A 1012 -24.79 13.83 11.12
C CYS A 1012 -25.59 12.63 10.63
N MET A 1013 -26.85 12.86 10.24
CA MET A 1013 -27.67 11.83 9.61
C MET A 1013 -27.54 11.93 8.09
N ILE A 1014 -26.93 10.92 7.47
CA ILE A 1014 -26.67 10.90 6.03
C ILE A 1014 -27.93 10.41 5.31
N LEU A 1015 -28.69 11.35 4.74
CA LEU A 1015 -29.94 11.07 4.05
C LEU A 1015 -29.74 10.95 2.54
N ASP A 1016 -30.39 9.95 1.96
CA ASP A 1016 -30.72 9.92 0.53
C ASP A 1016 -32.11 10.56 0.31
N GLU A 1017 -32.47 10.75 -0.95
CA GLU A 1017 -33.77 11.30 -1.39
C GLU A 1017 -34.98 10.51 -0.83
N MET A 1018 -34.77 9.24 -0.42
CA MET A 1018 -35.81 8.35 0.12
C MET A 1018 -35.80 8.26 1.65
N ALA A 1019 -34.90 8.99 2.31
CA ALA A 1019 -34.66 8.96 3.75
C ALA A 1019 -34.52 7.54 4.32
N MET A 1020 -33.85 6.64 3.60
CA MET A 1020 -33.73 5.23 3.95
C MET A 1020 -33.14 4.93 5.35
N PRO A 1021 -32.20 5.71 5.91
CA PRO A 1021 -31.72 5.48 7.27
C PRO A 1021 -32.84 5.44 8.30
N LEU A 1022 -33.88 6.26 8.16
CA LEU A 1022 -34.97 6.33 9.14
C LEU A 1022 -35.93 5.13 9.06
N LYS A 1023 -35.75 4.25 8.08
CA LYS A 1023 -36.40 2.93 8.02
C LYS A 1023 -35.60 1.83 8.71
N ARG A 1024 -34.49 2.16 9.39
CA ARG A 1024 -33.61 1.20 10.04
C ARG A 1024 -33.69 1.36 11.56
N SER A 1025 -34.02 0.30 12.28
CA SER A 1025 -34.19 0.38 13.74
C SER A 1025 -32.93 0.89 14.45
N TRP A 1026 -31.73 0.51 13.99
CA TRP A 1026 -30.49 1.02 14.59
C TRP A 1026 -30.30 2.54 14.40
N CYS A 1027 -30.66 3.11 13.25
CA CYS A 1027 -30.63 4.57 13.07
C CYS A 1027 -31.72 5.27 13.90
N LEU A 1028 -32.87 4.62 14.11
CA LEU A 1028 -33.90 5.11 15.01
C LEU A 1028 -33.40 5.17 16.46
N PHE A 1029 -32.64 4.16 16.91
CA PHE A 1029 -31.97 4.22 18.21
C PHE A 1029 -31.00 5.41 18.29
N GLU A 1030 -30.17 5.63 17.26
CA GLU A 1030 -29.24 6.77 17.21
C GLU A 1030 -29.98 8.12 17.22
N LEU A 1031 -31.13 8.21 16.53
CA LEU A 1031 -32.01 9.38 16.56
C LEU A 1031 -32.59 9.63 17.95
N LEU A 1032 -33.14 8.59 18.59
CA LEU A 1032 -33.68 8.66 19.96
C LEU A 1032 -32.63 9.20 20.93
N GLN A 1033 -31.41 8.66 20.88
CA GLN A 1033 -30.32 9.10 21.74
C GLN A 1033 -29.87 10.53 21.43
N THR A 1034 -29.90 10.96 20.16
CA THR A 1034 -29.61 12.33 19.76
C THR A 1034 -30.62 13.31 20.38
N ILE A 1035 -31.92 13.01 20.29
CA ILE A 1035 -33.00 13.84 20.88
C ILE A 1035 -32.85 13.93 22.40
N SER A 1036 -32.53 12.81 23.06
CA SER A 1036 -32.29 12.79 24.50
C SER A 1036 -31.11 13.70 24.91
N LEU A 1037 -30.04 13.70 24.12
CA LEU A 1037 -28.86 14.54 24.34
C LEU A 1037 -29.12 16.02 24.07
N GLU A 1038 -29.94 16.37 23.07
CA GLU A 1038 -30.36 17.76 22.84
C GLU A 1038 -31.05 18.37 24.05
N ALA A 1039 -31.87 17.58 24.75
CA ALA A 1039 -32.58 18.03 25.94
C ALA A 1039 -31.68 18.14 27.19
N THR A 1040 -30.55 17.42 27.24
CA THR A 1040 -29.76 17.23 28.46
C THR A 1040 -28.34 17.82 28.41
N GLN A 1041 -27.74 17.96 27.22
CA GLN A 1041 -26.36 18.39 27.05
C GLN A 1041 -26.26 19.79 26.46
N VAL A 1042 -25.75 20.73 27.26
CA VAL A 1042 -25.49 22.12 26.82
C VAL A 1042 -24.44 22.14 25.70
N GLY A 1043 -24.75 22.80 24.59
CA GLY A 1043 -23.85 22.97 23.45
C GLY A 1043 -23.86 21.83 22.43
N PHE A 1044 -24.64 20.77 22.66
CA PHE A 1044 -24.91 19.74 21.65
C PHE A 1044 -25.74 20.34 20.51
N LYS A 1045 -25.27 20.22 19.28
CA LYS A 1045 -25.86 20.78 18.06
C LYS A 1045 -27.05 19.98 17.52
N GLY A 1046 -27.28 18.81 18.09
CA GLY A 1046 -28.42 17.99 17.74
C GLY A 1046 -28.30 17.28 16.40
N LEU A 1047 -29.45 17.05 15.78
CA LEU A 1047 -29.59 16.33 14.51
C LEU A 1047 -29.35 17.23 13.29
N LEU A 1048 -28.37 16.85 12.46
CA LEU A 1048 -28.04 17.51 11.20
C LEU A 1048 -28.32 16.60 10.00
N PHE A 1049 -29.24 17.01 9.14
CA PHE A 1049 -29.61 16.31 7.92
C PHE A 1049 -28.58 16.60 6.81
N CYS A 1050 -27.73 15.62 6.54
CA CYS A 1050 -26.61 15.74 5.61
C CYS A 1050 -26.93 15.00 4.32
N THR A 1051 -26.84 15.69 3.18
CA THR A 1051 -27.02 15.11 1.83
C THR A 1051 -25.76 15.35 1.00
N GLU A 1052 -25.65 14.71 -0.17
CA GLU A 1052 -24.52 14.99 -1.07
C GLU A 1052 -24.47 16.45 -1.58
N ASN A 1053 -25.59 17.15 -1.53
CA ASN A 1053 -25.71 18.54 -1.99
C ASN A 1053 -25.43 19.56 -0.89
N GLY A 1054 -25.51 19.17 0.38
CA GLY A 1054 -25.31 20.07 1.50
C GLY A 1054 -26.03 19.62 2.77
N VAL A 1055 -25.87 20.42 3.82
CA VAL A 1055 -26.57 20.23 5.10
C VAL A 1055 -27.84 21.07 5.10
N LEU A 1056 -29.01 20.44 5.24
CA LEU A 1056 -30.31 21.13 5.17
C LEU A 1056 -30.45 22.15 6.29
N ASN A 1057 -29.97 21.82 7.50
CA ASN A 1057 -30.01 22.71 8.66
C ASN A 1057 -29.26 24.03 8.46
N PHE A 1058 -28.37 24.13 7.45
CA PHE A 1058 -27.63 25.34 7.10
C PHE A 1058 -28.17 26.03 5.83
N GLY A 1059 -29.31 25.55 5.30
CA GLY A 1059 -29.88 25.99 4.03
C GLY A 1059 -29.02 25.65 2.82
N ALA A 1060 -28.00 24.79 2.97
CA ALA A 1060 -27.00 24.56 1.93
C ALA A 1060 -27.39 23.48 0.90
N SER A 1061 -28.52 22.79 1.11
CA SER A 1061 -29.04 21.77 0.20
C SER A 1061 -29.82 22.38 -0.96
N THR A 1062 -29.95 21.66 -2.08
CA THR A 1062 -30.81 22.09 -3.19
C THR A 1062 -32.28 22.10 -2.76
N VAL A 1063 -33.08 22.96 -3.41
CA VAL A 1063 -34.52 23.08 -3.14
C VAL A 1063 -35.22 21.75 -3.40
N GLU A 1064 -34.89 21.11 -4.53
CA GLU A 1064 -35.50 19.84 -4.95
C GLU A 1064 -35.25 18.74 -3.93
N MET A 1065 -34.00 18.55 -3.49
CA MET A 1065 -33.65 17.53 -2.49
C MET A 1065 -34.31 17.84 -1.14
N SER A 1066 -34.34 19.11 -0.75
CA SER A 1066 -34.99 19.53 0.50
C SER A 1066 -36.49 19.19 0.49
N MET A 1067 -37.18 19.52 -0.61
CA MET A 1067 -38.61 19.23 -0.78
C MET A 1067 -38.90 17.73 -0.78
N GLN A 1068 -38.10 16.93 -1.50
CA GLN A 1068 -38.26 15.47 -1.54
C GLN A 1068 -38.10 14.83 -0.15
N ILE A 1069 -37.06 15.21 0.60
CA ILE A 1069 -36.85 14.74 1.97
C ILE A 1069 -38.02 15.19 2.86
N GLY A 1070 -38.45 16.44 2.77
CA GLY A 1070 -39.59 16.97 3.51
C GLY A 1070 -40.88 16.19 3.27
N GLU A 1071 -41.22 15.95 2.00
CA GLU A 1071 -42.37 15.15 1.60
C GLU A 1071 -42.27 13.72 2.14
N ARG A 1072 -41.10 13.10 2.01
CA ARG A 1072 -40.86 11.73 2.50
C ARG A 1072 -41.02 11.63 4.01
N LEU A 1073 -40.46 12.56 4.78
CA LEU A 1073 -40.52 12.56 6.24
C LEU A 1073 -41.91 12.95 6.78
N SER A 1074 -42.71 13.69 6.01
CA SER A 1074 -44.10 14.01 6.39
C SER A 1074 -44.99 12.76 6.48
N THR A 1075 -44.68 11.71 5.71
CA THR A 1075 -45.46 10.46 5.61
C THR A 1075 -44.78 9.26 6.24
N LEU A 1076 -43.50 9.37 6.64
CA LEU A 1076 -42.77 8.29 7.28
C LEU A 1076 -43.30 8.07 8.72
N SER A 1077 -43.45 6.79 9.09
CA SER A 1077 -43.63 6.32 10.47
C SER A 1077 -42.35 5.61 10.91
N LEU A 1078 -41.80 5.98 12.06
CA LEU A 1078 -40.61 5.32 12.61
C LEU A 1078 -40.94 3.94 13.21
N GLU A 1079 -42.21 3.62 13.47
CA GLU A 1079 -42.66 2.29 13.93
C GLU A 1079 -42.39 1.20 12.87
N ASP A 1080 -42.45 1.59 11.60
CA ASP A 1080 -42.21 0.69 10.45
C ASP A 1080 -40.72 0.36 10.26
N ALA A 1081 -39.82 0.91 11.09
CA ALA A 1081 -38.39 0.65 10.97
C ALA A 1081 -38.05 -0.85 11.11
N GLU A 1082 -37.12 -1.32 10.27
CA GLU A 1082 -36.73 -2.72 10.18
C GLU A 1082 -35.31 -2.95 10.70
N ALA A 1083 -35.07 -4.15 11.24
CA ALA A 1083 -33.76 -4.64 11.65
C ALA A 1083 -33.49 -6.01 11.04
N THR A 1084 -32.22 -6.34 10.85
CA THR A 1084 -31.79 -7.65 10.34
C THR A 1084 -32.11 -8.78 11.33
N THR A 1085 -32.16 -8.46 12.63
CA THR A 1085 -32.62 -9.39 13.66
C THR A 1085 -33.88 -8.83 14.33
N GLU A 1086 -34.87 -9.69 14.52
CA GLU A 1086 -36.13 -9.32 15.18
C GLU A 1086 -35.90 -8.93 16.65
N GLN A 1087 -34.90 -9.53 17.29
CA GLN A 1087 -34.48 -9.18 18.65
C GLN A 1087 -34.04 -7.72 18.77
N ASP A 1088 -33.21 -7.22 17.84
CA ASP A 1088 -32.77 -5.82 17.84
C ASP A 1088 -33.96 -4.88 17.63
N LYS A 1089 -34.88 -5.22 16.71
CA LYS A 1089 -36.11 -4.44 16.49
C LYS A 1089 -36.92 -4.34 17.77
N ASN A 1090 -37.22 -5.47 18.42
CA ASN A 1090 -38.03 -5.50 19.64
C ASN A 1090 -37.37 -4.73 20.79
N MET A 1091 -36.05 -4.84 20.94
CA MET A 1091 -35.31 -4.07 21.93
C MET A 1091 -35.44 -2.56 21.69
N ILE A 1092 -35.19 -2.10 20.46
CA ILE A 1092 -35.21 -0.66 20.12
C ILE A 1092 -36.63 -0.11 20.20
N THR A 1093 -37.63 -0.86 19.74
CA THR A 1093 -39.04 -0.54 19.93
C THR A 1093 -39.37 -0.37 21.41
N GLY A 1094 -38.90 -1.28 22.27
CA GLY A 1094 -39.05 -1.16 23.72
C GLY A 1094 -38.42 0.12 24.29
N LEU A 1095 -37.23 0.50 23.81
CA LEU A 1095 -36.55 1.72 24.24
C LEU A 1095 -37.29 2.99 23.81
N VAL A 1096 -37.81 3.05 22.58
CA VAL A 1096 -38.62 4.17 22.11
C VAL A 1096 -39.89 4.32 22.97
N LEU A 1097 -40.60 3.23 23.21
CA LEU A 1097 -41.80 3.24 24.05
C LEU A 1097 -41.48 3.62 25.50
N GLN A 1098 -40.31 3.27 26.01
CA GLN A 1098 -39.87 3.60 27.37
C GLN A 1098 -39.43 5.06 27.52
N GLU A 1099 -38.68 5.60 26.56
CA GLU A 1099 -38.06 6.93 26.67
C GLU A 1099 -38.95 8.05 26.09
N MET A 1100 -39.78 7.75 25.09
CA MET A 1100 -40.65 8.71 24.41
C MET A 1100 -42.14 8.48 24.65
N ASP A 1101 -42.53 7.48 25.45
CA ASP A 1101 -43.90 6.98 25.66
C ASP A 1101 -44.63 6.43 24.41
N SER A 1102 -44.35 6.94 23.21
CA SER A 1102 -45.01 6.53 21.97
C SER A 1102 -44.20 6.86 20.71
N PHE A 1103 -44.47 6.15 19.60
CA PHE A 1103 -43.84 6.44 18.31
C PHE A 1103 -44.32 7.77 17.71
N GLU A 1104 -45.56 8.16 17.97
CA GLU A 1104 -46.11 9.43 17.47
C GLU A 1104 -45.35 10.64 18.03
N LYS A 1105 -44.84 10.55 19.26
CA LYS A 1105 -44.02 11.61 19.86
C LYS A 1105 -42.68 11.77 19.15
N ILE A 1106 -41.96 10.68 18.89
CA ILE A 1106 -40.68 10.76 18.17
C ILE A 1106 -40.86 11.14 16.70
N ASP A 1107 -41.93 10.67 16.03
CA ASP A 1107 -42.31 11.13 14.69
C ASP A 1107 -42.58 12.63 14.67
N LYS A 1108 -43.29 13.14 15.67
CA LYS A 1108 -43.58 14.58 15.80
C LYS A 1108 -42.29 15.38 15.95
N VAL A 1109 -41.38 14.96 16.83
CA VAL A 1109 -40.09 15.64 17.02
C VAL A 1109 -39.27 15.64 15.73
N LEU A 1110 -39.18 14.49 15.04
CA LEU A 1110 -38.51 14.42 13.74
C LEU A 1110 -39.13 15.38 12.70
N ARG A 1111 -40.47 15.48 12.67
CA ARG A 1111 -41.20 16.40 11.78
C ARG A 1111 -40.96 17.87 12.13
N GLU A 1112 -40.82 18.20 13.41
CA GLU A 1112 -40.44 19.55 13.87
C GLU A 1112 -39.02 19.89 13.38
N HIS A 1113 -38.03 19.00 13.58
CA HIS A 1113 -36.65 19.21 13.11
C HIS A 1113 -36.55 19.42 11.59
N ILE A 1114 -37.24 18.61 10.79
CA ILE A 1114 -37.23 18.81 9.33
C ILE A 1114 -37.98 20.08 8.94
N GLY A 1115 -39.06 20.43 9.64
CA GLY A 1115 -39.79 21.68 9.43
C GLY A 1115 -38.89 22.90 9.62
N ASP A 1116 -38.10 22.91 10.68
CA ASP A 1116 -37.15 23.99 10.96
C ASP A 1116 -36.05 24.06 9.90
N ALA A 1117 -35.47 22.91 9.52
CA ALA A 1117 -34.45 22.86 8.47
C ALA A 1117 -34.99 23.35 7.10
N LEU A 1118 -36.22 23.00 6.75
CA LEU A 1118 -36.88 23.48 5.53
C LEU A 1118 -37.17 24.98 5.57
N GLY A 1119 -37.52 25.52 6.75
CA GLY A 1119 -37.65 26.96 6.95
C GLY A 1119 -36.36 27.69 6.61
N ILE A 1120 -35.23 27.22 7.12
CA ILE A 1120 -33.90 27.78 6.83
C ILE A 1120 -33.56 27.68 5.33
N CYS A 1121 -33.81 26.53 4.70
CA CYS A 1121 -33.61 26.37 3.25
C CYS A 1121 -34.43 27.39 2.45
N ARG A 1122 -35.72 27.54 2.78
CA ARG A 1122 -36.62 28.50 2.10
C ARG A 1122 -36.09 29.92 2.25
N ASP A 1123 -35.77 30.34 3.47
CA ASP A 1123 -35.36 31.71 3.76
C ASP A 1123 -34.05 32.07 3.02
N ARG A 1124 -33.13 31.10 2.88
CA ARG A 1124 -31.91 31.28 2.08
C ARG A 1124 -32.21 31.44 0.59
N VAL A 1125 -33.06 30.58 0.04
CA VAL A 1125 -33.43 30.59 -1.39
C VAL A 1125 -34.17 31.88 -1.75
N ASP A 1126 -35.08 32.33 -0.89
CA ASP A 1126 -35.77 33.61 -1.06
C ASP A 1126 -34.77 34.80 -1.02
N GLY A 1127 -33.75 34.71 -0.17
CA GLY A 1127 -32.61 35.64 -0.14
C GLY A 1127 -31.81 35.65 -1.44
N ASP A 1128 -31.49 34.48 -1.99
CA ASP A 1128 -30.77 34.33 -3.26
C ASP A 1128 -31.58 34.88 -4.45
N PHE A 1129 -32.87 34.60 -4.52
CA PHE A 1129 -33.77 35.19 -5.52
C PHE A 1129 -33.85 36.70 -5.39
N THR A 1130 -33.98 37.21 -4.16
CA THR A 1130 -33.99 38.67 -3.90
C THR A 1130 -32.69 39.32 -4.39
N SER A 1131 -31.55 38.70 -4.09
CA SER A 1131 -30.23 39.12 -4.57
C SER A 1131 -30.14 39.10 -6.10
N LEU A 1132 -30.65 38.04 -6.73
CA LEU A 1132 -30.65 37.89 -8.19
C LEU A 1132 -31.55 38.92 -8.87
N PHE A 1133 -32.78 39.14 -8.39
CA PHE A 1133 -33.67 40.18 -8.93
C PHE A 1133 -33.11 41.58 -8.75
N LYS A 1134 -32.43 41.85 -7.63
CA LYS A 1134 -31.70 43.10 -7.42
C LYS A 1134 -30.58 43.27 -8.44
N LYS A 1135 -29.83 42.20 -8.74
CA LYS A 1135 -28.77 42.19 -9.77
C LYS A 1135 -29.30 42.33 -11.19
N LEU A 1136 -30.47 41.77 -11.48
CA LEU A 1136 -31.12 41.85 -12.79
C LEU A 1136 -31.86 43.18 -13.03
N GLY A 1137 -31.92 44.06 -12.01
CA GLY A 1137 -32.61 45.36 -12.13
C GLY A 1137 -34.13 45.26 -12.23
N THR A 1138 -34.72 44.10 -11.92
CA THR A 1138 -36.16 43.82 -12.01
C THR A 1138 -36.87 43.84 -10.65
N TRP A 1139 -36.17 44.25 -9.59
CA TRP A 1139 -36.73 44.37 -8.25
C TRP A 1139 -37.58 45.65 -8.12
N ASP A 1140 -38.86 45.56 -8.51
CA ASP A 1140 -39.84 46.62 -8.27
C ASP A 1140 -40.34 46.59 -6.82
N TYR A 1141 -40.07 47.67 -6.09
CA TYR A 1141 -40.41 47.86 -4.68
C TYR A 1141 -41.93 47.78 -4.40
N GLU A 1142 -42.78 47.98 -5.42
CA GLU A 1142 -44.23 48.07 -5.25
C GLU A 1142 -44.96 46.73 -5.03
N VAL A 1143 -44.35 45.58 -5.37
CA VAL A 1143 -45.04 44.28 -5.26
C VAL A 1143 -44.87 43.63 -3.88
N SER A 1144 -43.77 43.92 -3.15
CA SER A 1144 -43.48 43.28 -1.86
C SER A 1144 -44.27 43.85 -0.68
N GLY A 1145 -44.81 45.07 -0.77
CA GLY A 1145 -45.62 45.69 0.28
C GLY A 1145 -46.95 44.98 0.59
N ARG A 1146 -47.45 44.10 -0.30
CA ARG A 1146 -48.71 43.36 -0.08
C ARG A 1146 -48.56 41.97 0.52
N ARG A 1147 -47.35 41.37 0.57
CA ARG A 1147 -47.15 40.01 1.15
C ARG A 1147 -46.70 40.01 2.62
N ALA A 1148 -46.18 41.12 3.15
CA ALA A 1148 -45.65 41.19 4.51
C ALA A 1148 -46.71 41.23 5.64
N LEU A 1149 -48.01 41.30 5.32
CA LEU A 1149 -49.09 41.42 6.32
C LEU A 1149 -49.63 40.06 6.85
N GLY A 1150 -49.04 38.93 6.46
CA GLY A 1150 -49.53 37.59 6.83
C GLY A 1150 -48.79 36.86 7.96
N SER A 1151 -47.61 37.32 8.40
CA SER A 1151 -46.76 36.59 9.34
C SER A 1151 -46.53 37.36 10.64
N VAL A 1152 -47.57 37.40 11.48
CA VAL A 1152 -47.43 37.71 12.90
C VAL A 1152 -47.91 36.48 13.66
N LYS A 1153 -46.99 35.76 14.32
CA LYS A 1153 -47.35 34.89 15.45
C LYS A 1153 -46.18 34.67 16.43
N GLN A 1154 -46.38 35.27 17.60
CA GLN A 1154 -46.07 34.78 18.95
C GLN A 1154 -44.65 34.29 19.25
N THR A 1155 -43.81 35.22 19.71
CA THR A 1155 -42.78 34.92 20.70
C THR A 1155 -43.45 34.65 22.06
N LYS A 1156 -43.24 33.44 22.60
CA LYS A 1156 -43.59 33.07 23.97
C LYS A 1156 -42.44 33.45 24.91
N GLU A 1157 -42.81 34.07 26.01
CA GLU A 1157 -41.98 34.45 27.15
C GLU A 1157 -41.24 33.26 27.77
N ALA A 1158 -39.99 33.50 28.17
CA ALA A 1158 -39.19 32.63 29.02
C ALA A 1158 -39.62 32.78 30.50
N PRO A 1159 -39.70 31.71 31.30
CA PRO A 1159 -39.86 31.84 32.74
C PRO A 1159 -38.51 31.90 33.46
N ASP A 1160 -38.46 32.87 34.35
CA ASP A 1160 -37.55 33.06 35.48
C ASP A 1160 -37.52 31.83 36.39
N HIS A 1161 -36.33 31.36 36.81
CA HIS A 1161 -36.20 30.44 37.95
C HIS A 1161 -34.86 30.62 38.67
N THR A 1162 -34.94 31.34 39.79
CA THR A 1162 -34.08 31.24 40.97
C THR A 1162 -34.32 29.95 41.79
N SER A 1163 -33.26 29.46 42.47
CA SER A 1163 -33.17 28.36 43.46
C SER A 1163 -33.36 26.93 42.90
N ILE A 1164 -32.48 25.94 43.08
CA ILE A 1164 -31.55 25.52 44.15
C ILE A 1164 -30.24 25.02 43.52
#